data_AF-Q64Q51-F1
#
_entry.id   AF-Q64Q51-F1
#
_cell.length_a   1.000
_cell.length_b   1.000
_cell.length_c   1.000
_cell.angle_alpha   90.00
_cell.angle_beta   90.00
_cell.angle_gamma   90.00
#
_symmetry.space_group_name_H-M   'P 1'
#
loop_
_entity.id
_entity.type
_entity.pdbx_description
1 polymer ?
#
loop_
_entity_poly.entity_id
_entity_poly.type
_entity_poly.pdbx_seq_one_letter_code
_entity_poly.pdbx_strand_id
1 'polypeptide(L)'
;MKRFFLLTIILTVVVTGKVGAQEAASASKRANQQYVLFESERDKGTNVTAMYDYLMDSYENFMKVVEAPDNSQYIGGAKNRLRALYPYLLNGAVYYSEQKQPSKALDFAAAYIDMPQLKLFRSELLPKDNRYASVVYYAAVAAFNLEKNEKALRYFQEYLNTGTEAQQKDCYVYMNMIYQKQKKYADQERVLEQAIAKYPVSLDFLYNLVNVHIATNNMEKLIGAIDRILAVDPNNDKVLPIKARILERQGKNVEALDIYKRLYALHPESFELMTGVARANFNCATEIVNNGATIANDTEYALVRQRASGYLMDAKDLFLKILQKDPSSKMYMQGLAGVYQYMDMKPEYEVLNKIVQDGASYTAFPSRLAAYKEALKKTENVAQEQQAVPVPIEPAMLVIKVDQFTDANNNKVIDAGESFAIRFTIENQGKGDAYNVRLRLAEQQGYDQYFDGPRELDGGNIAAGKSKEYTFRYIAKKELPTSLAKINIYAFEANGFDADPSELIVNTQEYAMPRLRVADHQFFASEGSSITLGKNGKLTVALQNFGTQTARKVKVNFTLPKNVYTTDTPEIIVDSIAPGDVAILDYGFLVNKRFDGDSIAVMLAVTESTRSASLNEAYKVKVGEYLSASASMNLSGNVAARKVNVKDFSLGFKSELMEDVPVGAVNRHRYALIIGNEDYSMTGANAEINVPYAVNDAVLFREYCVRTFGVPDGQIKVVPNATAGMMHEQLDWLVNMASTDPQAELIFYYSGHGNNDEATKEPYLLPVDITGKNIRLGISLSDLYKKLATYPVKGAYVFLDACFSGGYKSAAPLLAQKGVRVVPKVGLPQGNTLSFSSSSGDQTSSVYHEKKQGYYTYFLIKTIRDAKGNISMKELFDRTSAAVKRATALIDKIQEPQCMASPTWIGWEDIKLETPVVTP
;
A
#
# COMPACT_ATOMS: atom_id res chain seq x y z
N MET A 1 71.09 -67.58 -8.22
CA MET A 1 70.51 -67.83 -6.87
C MET A 1 69.01 -67.47 -6.83
N LYS A 2 68.20 -68.09 -7.68
CA LYS A 2 66.73 -67.90 -7.73
C LYS A 2 65.95 -68.70 -6.67
N ARG A 3 66.65 -69.42 -5.78
CA ARG A 3 66.07 -70.10 -4.61
C ARG A 3 66.01 -69.23 -3.34
N PHE A 4 66.69 -68.08 -3.31
CA PHE A 4 66.68 -67.18 -2.15
C PHE A 4 65.50 -66.19 -2.13
N PHE A 5 64.93 -65.84 -3.28
CA PHE A 5 63.81 -64.89 -3.39
C PHE A 5 62.43 -65.52 -3.17
N LEU A 6 62.26 -66.84 -3.38
CA LEU A 6 61.00 -67.53 -3.09
C LEU A 6 60.79 -67.75 -1.58
N LEU A 7 61.88 -67.89 -0.81
CA LEU A 7 61.80 -68.04 0.64
C LEU A 7 61.48 -66.73 1.34
N THR A 8 61.88 -65.57 0.82
CA THR A 8 61.62 -64.26 1.45
C THR A 8 60.18 -63.78 1.27
N ILE A 9 59.51 -64.15 0.17
CA ILE A 9 58.09 -63.84 -0.08
C ILE A 9 57.17 -64.78 0.72
N ILE A 10 57.55 -66.05 0.88
CA ILE A 10 56.82 -66.97 1.77
C ILE A 10 57.06 -66.61 3.24
N LEU A 11 58.26 -66.18 3.64
CA LEU A 11 58.50 -65.71 5.02
C LEU A 11 57.76 -64.41 5.33
N THR A 12 57.69 -63.44 4.42
CA THR A 12 56.98 -62.18 4.69
C THR A 12 55.47 -62.35 4.74
N VAL A 13 54.86 -63.21 3.91
CA VAL A 13 53.43 -63.55 3.99
C VAL A 13 53.11 -64.43 5.22
N VAL A 14 54.00 -65.34 5.61
CA VAL A 14 53.84 -66.15 6.84
C VAL A 14 54.11 -65.31 8.10
N VAL A 15 54.99 -64.33 8.06
CA VAL A 15 55.28 -63.43 9.20
C VAL A 15 54.18 -62.39 9.36
N THR A 16 53.64 -61.79 8.29
CA THR A 16 52.48 -60.89 8.41
C THR A 16 51.20 -61.63 8.80
N GLY A 17 50.97 -62.84 8.26
CA GLY A 17 49.86 -63.71 8.68
C GLY A 17 49.99 -64.22 10.12
N LYS A 18 51.21 -64.53 10.61
CA LYS A 18 51.45 -64.92 12.01
C LYS A 18 51.31 -63.74 12.98
N VAL A 19 51.76 -62.55 12.60
CA VAL A 19 51.60 -61.33 13.44
C VAL A 19 50.11 -60.97 13.56
N GLY A 20 49.34 -61.02 12.47
CA GLY A 20 47.88 -60.82 12.51
C GLY A 20 47.13 -61.89 13.32
N ALA A 21 47.50 -63.17 13.18
CA ALA A 21 46.90 -64.26 13.96
C ALA A 21 47.21 -64.18 15.47
N GLN A 22 48.39 -63.70 15.84
CA GLN A 22 48.80 -63.51 17.24
C GLN A 22 48.06 -62.31 17.90
N GLU A 23 47.77 -61.27 17.11
CA GLU A 23 46.90 -60.15 17.52
C GLU A 23 45.44 -60.58 17.70
N ALA A 24 44.87 -61.36 16.77
CA ALA A 24 43.50 -61.88 16.91
C ALA A 24 43.34 -62.82 18.11
N ALA A 25 44.32 -63.69 18.37
CA ALA A 25 44.30 -64.60 19.51
C ALA A 25 44.39 -63.88 20.86
N SER A 26 45.27 -62.87 20.97
CA SER A 26 45.43 -62.08 22.18
C SER A 26 44.21 -61.18 22.46
N ALA A 27 43.65 -60.55 21.43
CA ALA A 27 42.40 -59.79 21.52
C ALA A 27 41.23 -60.69 21.94
N SER A 28 41.11 -61.90 21.38
CA SER A 28 40.07 -62.88 21.74
C SER A 28 40.19 -63.34 23.21
N LYS A 29 41.41 -63.61 23.69
CA LYS A 29 41.65 -63.97 25.10
C LYS A 29 41.22 -62.83 26.03
N ARG A 30 41.64 -61.61 25.74
CA ARG A 30 41.26 -60.42 26.53
C ARG A 30 39.76 -60.17 26.50
N ALA A 31 39.13 -60.26 25.32
CA ALA A 31 37.70 -60.06 25.16
C ALA A 31 36.87 -61.03 26.01
N ASN A 32 37.26 -62.31 26.03
CA ASN A 32 36.60 -63.33 26.86
C ASN A 32 36.86 -63.12 28.36
N GLN A 33 38.05 -62.66 28.76
CA GLN A 33 38.32 -62.32 30.16
C GLN A 33 37.39 -61.19 30.64
N GLN A 34 37.24 -60.12 29.85
CA GLN A 34 36.34 -59.02 30.18
C GLN A 34 34.87 -59.45 30.16
N TYR A 35 34.51 -60.35 29.25
CA TYR A 35 33.16 -60.93 29.19
C TYR A 35 32.78 -61.67 30.48
N VAL A 36 33.70 -62.47 31.04
CA VAL A 36 33.47 -63.20 32.30
C VAL A 36 33.35 -62.24 33.48
N LEU A 37 34.15 -61.17 33.52
CA LEU A 37 34.05 -60.13 34.55
C LEU A 37 32.71 -59.39 34.45
N PHE A 38 32.25 -59.08 33.24
CA PHE A 38 30.93 -58.52 32.98
C PHE A 38 29.81 -59.43 33.53
N GLU A 39 29.81 -60.73 33.21
CA GLU A 39 28.80 -61.67 33.71
C GLU A 39 28.82 -61.76 35.24
N SER A 40 30.01 -61.85 35.84
CA SER A 40 30.18 -61.85 37.29
C SER A 40 29.57 -60.62 37.95
N GLU A 41 29.85 -59.42 37.45
CA GLU A 41 29.31 -58.19 38.06
C GLU A 41 27.81 -58.00 37.78
N ARG A 42 27.32 -58.46 36.62
CA ARG A 42 25.89 -58.50 36.31
C ARG A 42 25.13 -59.38 37.28
N ASP A 43 25.65 -60.57 37.57
CA ASP A 43 24.98 -61.56 38.43
C ASP A 43 25.02 -61.14 39.91
N LYS A 44 26.06 -60.43 40.35
CA LYS A 44 26.15 -59.84 41.69
C LYS A 44 25.25 -58.62 41.87
N GLY A 45 25.12 -57.79 40.83
CA GLY A 45 24.33 -56.54 40.87
C GLY A 45 24.89 -55.43 41.76
N THR A 46 26.10 -55.58 42.33
CA THR A 46 26.66 -54.68 43.35
C THR A 46 27.46 -53.50 42.78
N ASN A 47 28.00 -53.60 41.56
CA ASN A 47 28.83 -52.56 40.95
C ASN A 47 28.46 -52.32 39.48
N VAL A 48 27.40 -51.54 39.27
CA VAL A 48 26.82 -51.27 37.94
C VAL A 48 27.79 -50.54 37.01
N THR A 49 28.62 -49.62 37.52
CA THR A 49 29.62 -48.91 36.71
C THR A 49 30.71 -49.86 36.21
N ALA A 50 31.29 -50.69 37.09
CA ALA A 50 32.31 -51.66 36.68
C ALA A 50 31.73 -52.71 35.70
N MET A 51 30.49 -53.14 35.92
CA MET A 51 29.77 -54.02 34.99
C MET A 51 29.75 -53.43 33.56
N TYR A 52 29.37 -52.15 33.41
CA TYR A 52 29.34 -51.53 32.09
C TYR A 52 30.74 -51.25 31.53
N ASP A 53 31.71 -50.84 32.33
CA ASP A 53 33.09 -50.67 31.86
C ASP A 53 33.64 -52.02 31.31
N TYR A 54 33.40 -53.16 31.98
CA TYR A 54 33.75 -54.49 31.48
C TYR A 54 32.97 -54.90 30.22
N LEU A 55 31.68 -54.53 30.13
CA LEU A 55 30.87 -54.76 28.94
C LEU A 55 31.46 -54.08 27.70
N MET A 56 31.81 -52.80 27.81
CA MET A 56 32.39 -52.03 26.71
C MET A 56 33.76 -52.56 26.32
N ASP A 57 34.63 -52.82 27.31
CA ASP A 57 35.96 -53.39 27.06
C ASP A 57 35.85 -54.75 26.36
N SER A 58 34.90 -55.59 26.75
CA SER A 58 34.64 -56.87 26.09
C SER A 58 34.21 -56.67 24.63
N TYR A 59 33.24 -55.78 24.40
CA TYR A 59 32.77 -55.43 23.06
C TYR A 59 33.91 -54.93 22.16
N GLU A 60 34.70 -53.95 22.59
CA GLU A 60 35.79 -53.37 21.80
C GLU A 60 36.85 -54.41 21.44
N ASN A 61 37.21 -55.29 22.37
CA ASN A 61 38.20 -56.34 22.09
C ASN A 61 37.63 -57.42 21.14
N PHE A 62 36.34 -57.74 21.20
CA PHE A 62 35.72 -58.61 20.19
C PHE A 62 35.65 -57.93 18.81
N MET A 63 35.42 -56.62 18.75
CA MET A 63 35.48 -55.87 17.49
C MET A 63 36.88 -55.93 16.87
N LYS A 64 37.95 -55.81 17.67
CA LYS A 64 39.33 -56.02 17.20
C LYS A 64 39.56 -57.41 16.60
N VAL A 65 38.95 -58.45 17.18
CA VAL A 65 39.00 -59.81 16.61
C VAL A 65 38.31 -59.87 15.25
N VAL A 66 37.16 -59.21 15.11
CA VAL A 66 36.38 -59.17 13.85
C VAL A 66 37.12 -58.38 12.76
N GLU A 67 37.87 -57.35 13.12
CA GLU A 67 38.62 -56.49 12.20
C GLU A 67 40.01 -57.03 11.84
N ALA A 68 40.57 -57.95 12.65
CA ALA A 68 41.91 -58.50 12.44
C ALA A 68 42.03 -59.33 11.15
N PRO A 69 43.14 -59.22 10.40
CA PRO A 69 43.46 -60.15 9.31
C PRO A 69 43.69 -61.58 9.86
N ASP A 70 43.30 -62.62 9.10
CA ASP A 70 43.41 -64.04 9.49
C ASP A 70 42.66 -64.45 10.79
N ASN A 71 41.40 -64.02 10.93
CA ASN A 71 40.56 -64.27 12.12
C ASN A 71 39.57 -65.44 12.00
N SER A 72 39.66 -66.25 10.94
CA SER A 72 38.65 -67.26 10.56
C SER A 72 38.30 -68.26 11.67
N GLN A 73 39.27 -68.65 12.51
CA GLN A 73 39.05 -69.56 13.63
C GLN A 73 38.37 -68.92 14.85
N TYR A 74 38.44 -67.59 15.00
CA TYR A 74 37.89 -66.88 16.17
C TYR A 74 36.57 -66.18 15.88
N ILE A 75 36.26 -65.94 14.59
CA ILE A 75 35.12 -65.13 14.17
C ILE A 75 33.77 -65.71 14.62
N GLY A 76 33.62 -67.04 14.65
CA GLY A 76 32.39 -67.69 15.12
C GLY A 76 32.14 -67.47 16.61
N GLY A 77 33.18 -67.58 17.44
CA GLY A 77 33.10 -67.30 18.87
C GLY A 77 32.86 -65.83 19.17
N ALA A 78 33.57 -64.94 18.48
CA ALA A 78 33.37 -63.49 18.58
C ALA A 78 31.95 -63.08 18.17
N LYS A 79 31.40 -63.64 17.08
CA LYS A 79 30.01 -63.41 16.67
C LYS A 79 29.01 -63.76 17.77
N ASN A 80 29.17 -64.94 18.37
CA ASN A 80 28.26 -65.42 19.41
C ASN A 80 28.34 -64.55 20.67
N ARG A 81 29.54 -64.12 21.08
CA ARG A 81 29.73 -63.26 22.24
C ARG A 81 29.21 -61.84 22.01
N LEU A 82 29.50 -61.24 20.85
CA LEU A 82 28.92 -59.95 20.48
C LEU A 82 27.39 -60.01 20.54
N ARG A 83 26.77 -61.06 19.95
CA ARG A 83 25.31 -61.25 20.02
C ARG A 83 24.79 -61.29 21.46
N ALA A 84 25.50 -61.96 22.37
CA ALA A 84 25.13 -62.03 23.78
C ALA A 84 25.23 -60.67 24.50
N LEU A 85 26.21 -59.84 24.11
CA LEU A 85 26.39 -58.49 24.67
C LEU A 85 25.36 -57.48 24.16
N TYR A 86 24.82 -57.71 22.96
CA TYR A 86 23.98 -56.76 22.23
C TYR A 86 22.84 -56.12 23.06
N PRO A 87 22.01 -56.87 23.81
CA PRO A 87 20.91 -56.27 24.59
C PRO A 87 21.39 -55.35 25.72
N TYR A 88 22.58 -55.59 26.25
CA TYR A 88 23.13 -54.83 27.38
C TYR A 88 23.77 -53.51 26.94
N LEU A 89 24.17 -53.39 25.66
CA LEU A 89 24.71 -52.14 25.11
C LEU A 89 23.69 -51.00 25.21
N LEU A 90 22.41 -51.30 24.95
CA LEU A 90 21.31 -50.36 25.11
C LEU A 90 21.18 -49.86 26.55
N ASN A 91 21.24 -50.77 27.53
CA ASN A 91 21.13 -50.40 28.95
C ASN A 91 22.34 -49.57 29.42
N GLY A 92 23.54 -49.86 28.90
CA GLY A 92 24.74 -49.05 29.15
C GLY A 92 24.60 -47.62 28.60
N ALA A 93 24.03 -47.47 27.40
CA ALA A 93 23.77 -46.15 26.83
C ALA A 93 22.81 -45.32 27.70
N VAL A 94 21.72 -45.92 28.19
CA VAL A 94 20.77 -45.27 29.10
C VAL A 94 21.44 -44.91 30.43
N TYR A 95 22.20 -45.83 31.03
CA TYR A 95 22.89 -45.60 32.29
C TYR A 95 23.83 -44.39 32.24
N TYR A 96 24.74 -44.33 31.26
CA TYR A 96 25.67 -43.19 31.17
C TYR A 96 24.99 -41.90 30.73
N SER A 97 23.83 -41.98 30.06
CA SER A 97 23.00 -40.81 29.80
C SER A 97 22.44 -40.22 31.10
N GLU A 98 21.90 -41.04 32.00
CA GLU A 98 21.41 -40.62 33.32
C GLU A 98 22.54 -40.04 34.19
N GLN A 99 23.74 -40.59 34.07
CA GLN A 99 24.94 -40.09 34.76
C GLN A 99 25.55 -38.83 34.12
N LYS A 100 24.91 -38.26 33.09
CA LYS A 100 25.37 -37.07 32.36
C LYS A 100 26.79 -37.23 31.79
N GLN A 101 27.13 -38.43 31.33
CA GLN A 101 28.41 -38.75 30.67
C GLN A 101 28.20 -38.99 29.17
N PRO A 102 28.04 -37.93 28.35
CA PRO A 102 27.59 -38.05 26.96
C PRO A 102 28.57 -38.80 26.05
N SER A 103 29.88 -38.74 26.33
CA SER A 103 30.86 -39.51 25.54
C SER A 103 30.67 -41.02 25.73
N LYS A 104 30.62 -41.48 26.98
CA LYS A 104 30.43 -42.91 27.27
C LYS A 104 29.07 -43.38 26.75
N ALA A 105 28.01 -42.62 27.02
CA ALA A 105 26.67 -42.95 26.54
C ALA A 105 26.63 -43.09 25.00
N LEU A 106 27.33 -42.20 24.28
CA LEU A 106 27.48 -42.28 22.84
C LEU A 106 28.24 -43.54 22.40
N ASP A 107 29.31 -43.94 23.10
CA ASP A 107 30.08 -45.13 22.73
C ASP A 107 29.22 -46.41 22.83
N PHE A 108 28.41 -46.55 23.90
CA PHE A 108 27.44 -47.63 24.04
C PHE A 108 26.34 -47.58 22.98
N ALA A 109 25.77 -46.40 22.73
CA ALA A 109 24.72 -46.25 21.73
C ALA A 109 25.25 -46.54 20.32
N ALA A 110 26.46 -46.07 19.98
CA ALA A 110 27.13 -46.36 18.72
C ALA A 110 27.35 -47.86 18.53
N ALA A 111 27.85 -48.56 19.56
CA ALA A 111 28.01 -50.01 19.53
C ALA A 111 26.68 -50.73 19.23
N TYR A 112 25.60 -50.32 19.89
CA TYR A 112 24.26 -50.88 19.70
C TYR A 112 23.66 -50.58 18.31
N ILE A 113 23.95 -49.41 17.73
CA ILE A 113 23.43 -48.99 16.41
C ILE A 113 24.23 -49.62 15.26
N ASP A 114 25.55 -49.67 15.37
CA ASP A 114 26.46 -50.09 14.30
C ASP A 114 26.59 -51.62 14.19
N MET A 115 26.49 -52.33 15.31
CA MET A 115 26.71 -53.77 15.34
C MET A 115 25.81 -54.58 14.37
N PRO A 116 24.50 -54.29 14.23
CA PRO A 116 23.66 -54.94 13.22
C PRO A 116 24.08 -54.69 11.77
N GLN A 117 24.83 -53.62 11.49
CA GLN A 117 25.29 -53.24 10.15
C GLN A 117 26.59 -53.94 9.73
N LEU A 118 27.26 -54.64 10.66
CA LEU A 118 28.48 -55.38 10.38
C LEU A 118 28.21 -56.51 9.40
N LYS A 119 29.15 -56.75 8.47
CA LYS A 119 29.08 -57.87 7.50
C LYS A 119 28.79 -59.22 8.19
N LEU A 120 29.29 -59.39 9.41
CA LEU A 120 29.12 -60.58 10.24
C LEU A 120 27.66 -60.91 10.59
N PHE A 121 26.81 -59.89 10.70
CA PHE A 121 25.40 -60.01 11.10
C PHE A 121 24.40 -59.81 9.94
N ARG A 122 24.85 -59.58 8.70
CA ARG A 122 23.95 -59.33 7.54
C ARG A 122 22.92 -60.43 7.27
N SER A 123 23.22 -61.68 7.62
CA SER A 123 22.30 -62.82 7.45
C SER A 123 21.40 -63.08 8.67
N GLU A 124 21.42 -62.19 9.66
CA GLU A 124 20.72 -62.34 10.93
C GLU A 124 19.98 -61.04 11.30
N LEU A 125 18.78 -61.16 11.85
CA LEU A 125 18.04 -60.03 12.41
C LEU A 125 18.32 -59.94 13.91
N LEU A 126 19.12 -58.96 14.31
CA LEU A 126 19.25 -58.60 15.72
C LEU A 126 18.00 -57.80 16.15
N PRO A 127 17.32 -58.20 17.24
CA PRO A 127 16.05 -57.58 17.63
C PRO A 127 16.25 -56.13 18.06
N LYS A 128 15.52 -55.20 17.44
CA LYS A 128 15.47 -53.80 17.86
C LYS A 128 14.41 -53.63 18.96
N ASP A 129 14.83 -53.15 20.13
CA ASP A 129 13.93 -52.76 21.23
C ASP A 129 13.03 -51.57 20.83
N ASN A 130 11.86 -51.42 21.45
CA ASN A 130 10.98 -50.26 21.26
C ASN A 130 11.66 -48.91 21.55
N ARG A 131 12.74 -48.92 22.36
CA ARG A 131 13.59 -47.75 22.66
C ARG A 131 14.62 -47.44 21.58
N TYR A 132 14.70 -48.23 20.50
CA TYR A 132 15.71 -48.08 19.46
C TYR A 132 15.74 -46.67 18.86
N ALA A 133 14.59 -46.15 18.43
CA ALA A 133 14.51 -44.81 17.86
C ALA A 133 14.98 -43.73 18.84
N SER A 134 14.58 -43.81 20.11
CA SER A 134 15.02 -42.87 21.16
C SER A 134 16.53 -42.88 21.36
N VAL A 135 17.15 -44.07 21.32
CA VAL A 135 18.61 -44.21 21.50
C VAL A 135 19.37 -43.75 20.26
N VAL A 136 18.86 -44.02 19.06
CA VAL A 136 19.44 -43.48 17.82
C VAL A 136 19.42 -41.95 17.82
N TYR A 137 18.29 -41.34 18.22
CA TYR A 137 18.19 -39.88 18.33
C TYR A 137 19.19 -39.32 19.35
N TYR A 138 19.21 -39.90 20.56
CA TYR A 138 20.15 -39.49 21.60
C TYR A 138 21.61 -39.59 21.11
N ALA A 139 21.98 -40.70 20.47
CA ALA A 139 23.33 -40.88 19.92
C ALA A 139 23.65 -39.82 18.86
N ALA A 140 22.70 -39.46 18.00
CA ALA A 140 22.88 -38.44 16.98
C ALA A 140 23.14 -37.06 17.61
N VAL A 141 22.34 -36.66 18.61
CA VAL A 141 22.50 -35.39 19.34
C VAL A 141 23.79 -35.36 20.16
N ALA A 142 24.12 -36.45 20.86
CA ALA A 142 25.38 -36.56 21.61
C ALA A 142 26.60 -36.46 20.67
N ALA A 143 26.55 -37.13 19.51
CA ALA A 143 27.60 -37.02 18.49
C ALA A 143 27.73 -35.59 17.94
N PHE A 144 26.60 -34.89 17.71
CA PHE A 144 26.59 -33.49 17.29
C PHE A 144 27.24 -32.57 18.33
N ASN A 145 26.85 -32.70 19.61
CA ASN A 145 27.40 -31.89 20.70
C ASN A 145 28.89 -32.13 20.96
N LEU A 146 29.40 -33.33 20.64
CA LEU A 146 30.82 -33.68 20.70
C LEU A 146 31.57 -33.37 19.39
N GLU A 147 30.94 -32.64 18.45
CA GLU A 147 31.46 -32.28 17.13
C GLU A 147 31.87 -33.48 16.23
N LYS A 148 31.38 -34.69 16.55
CA LYS A 148 31.55 -35.92 15.75
C LYS A 148 30.56 -35.94 14.58
N ASN A 149 30.66 -34.95 13.70
CA ASN A 149 29.67 -34.61 12.66
C ASN A 149 29.31 -35.77 11.72
N GLU A 150 30.28 -36.59 11.29
CA GLU A 150 30.01 -37.72 10.38
C GLU A 150 29.13 -38.80 11.04
N LYS A 151 29.43 -39.13 12.31
CA LYS A 151 28.60 -40.05 13.10
C LYS A 151 27.21 -39.47 13.35
N ALA A 152 27.14 -38.18 13.68
CA ALA A 152 25.88 -37.49 13.89
C ALA A 152 24.97 -37.57 12.66
N LEU A 153 25.48 -37.21 11.47
CA LEU A 153 24.72 -37.30 10.20
C LEU A 153 24.21 -38.73 9.93
N ARG A 154 25.05 -39.74 10.13
CA ARG A 154 24.66 -41.15 9.96
C ARG A 154 23.53 -41.56 10.92
N TYR A 155 23.62 -41.15 12.18
CA TYR A 155 22.60 -41.50 13.17
C TYR A 155 21.31 -40.70 13.01
N PHE A 156 21.36 -39.42 12.61
CA PHE A 156 20.15 -38.70 12.20
C PHE A 156 19.47 -39.39 11.02
N GLN A 157 20.23 -39.85 10.02
CA GLN A 157 19.68 -40.61 8.90
C GLN A 157 19.08 -41.96 9.35
N GLU A 158 19.73 -42.70 10.26
CA GLU A 158 19.17 -43.93 10.82
C GLU A 158 17.88 -43.66 11.61
N TYR A 159 17.81 -42.54 12.35
CA TYR A 159 16.57 -42.14 13.02
C TYR A 159 15.44 -41.94 12.01
N LEU A 160 15.69 -41.20 10.92
CA LEU A 160 14.71 -40.99 9.85
C LEU A 160 14.25 -42.32 9.22
N ASN A 161 15.15 -43.31 9.10
CA ASN A 161 14.82 -44.65 8.58
C ASN A 161 13.92 -45.47 9.51
N THR A 162 13.82 -45.13 10.80
CA THR A 162 12.90 -45.81 11.73
C THR A 162 11.43 -45.51 11.45
N GLY A 163 11.14 -44.42 10.72
CA GLY A 163 9.77 -43.94 10.49
C GLY A 163 9.13 -43.21 11.67
N THR A 164 9.86 -43.02 12.78
CA THR A 164 9.36 -42.29 13.96
C THR A 164 9.23 -40.79 13.66
N GLU A 165 8.08 -40.20 13.96
CA GLU A 165 7.80 -38.78 13.65
C GLU A 165 8.26 -37.80 14.75
N ALA A 166 8.31 -38.25 16.00
CA ALA A 166 8.42 -37.38 17.18
C ALA A 166 9.62 -36.41 17.19
N GLN A 167 10.78 -36.83 16.67
CA GLN A 167 11.98 -35.99 16.54
C GLN A 167 12.46 -35.84 15.08
N GLN A 168 11.60 -36.15 14.11
CA GLN A 168 11.96 -36.13 12.70
C GLN A 168 12.35 -34.72 12.24
N LYS A 169 11.59 -33.69 12.65
CA LYS A 169 11.89 -32.29 12.34
C LYS A 169 13.25 -31.86 12.89
N ASP A 170 13.56 -32.22 14.14
CA ASP A 170 14.83 -31.88 14.80
C ASP A 170 16.02 -32.49 14.06
N CYS A 171 15.89 -33.72 13.56
CA CYS A 171 16.93 -34.36 12.75
C CYS A 171 17.29 -33.52 11.52
N TYR A 172 16.30 -33.02 10.77
CA TYR A 172 16.55 -32.14 9.63
C TYR A 172 17.22 -30.82 10.04
N VAL A 173 16.84 -30.24 11.18
CA VAL A 173 17.46 -29.02 11.71
C VAL A 173 18.94 -29.25 12.01
N TYR A 174 19.29 -30.30 12.76
CA TYR A 174 20.67 -30.61 13.09
C TYR A 174 21.51 -30.94 11.84
N MET A 175 20.98 -31.75 10.92
CA MET A 175 21.67 -32.06 9.66
C MET A 175 21.93 -30.78 8.85
N ASN A 176 20.97 -29.87 8.75
CA ASN A 176 21.15 -28.56 8.13
C ASN A 176 22.27 -27.75 8.81
N MET A 177 22.29 -27.67 10.14
CA MET A 177 23.34 -26.95 10.88
C MET A 177 24.74 -27.52 10.63
N ILE A 178 24.87 -28.85 10.59
CA ILE A 178 26.15 -29.52 10.29
C ILE A 178 26.63 -29.15 8.88
N TYR A 179 25.77 -29.31 7.87
CA TYR A 179 26.15 -29.01 6.49
C TYR A 179 26.44 -27.52 6.27
N GLN A 180 25.70 -26.63 6.94
CA GLN A 180 25.94 -25.18 6.93
C GLN A 180 27.33 -24.85 7.51
N LYS A 181 27.68 -25.39 8.70
CA LYS A 181 29.00 -25.18 9.33
C LYS A 181 30.14 -25.67 8.44
N GLN A 182 29.92 -26.76 7.70
CA GLN A 182 30.88 -27.33 6.76
C GLN A 182 30.88 -26.67 5.37
N LYS A 183 29.97 -25.73 5.09
CA LYS A 183 29.75 -25.12 3.77
C LYS A 183 29.49 -26.15 2.65
N LYS A 184 28.91 -27.30 2.99
CA LYS A 184 28.53 -28.35 2.04
C LYS A 184 27.15 -28.06 1.46
N TYR A 185 27.05 -27.02 0.64
CA TYR A 185 25.78 -26.48 0.16
C TYR A 185 24.92 -27.47 -0.64
N ALA A 186 25.51 -28.36 -1.43
CA ALA A 186 24.76 -29.36 -2.20
C ALA A 186 24.08 -30.42 -1.30
N ASP A 187 24.75 -30.86 -0.23
CA ASP A 187 24.16 -31.75 0.76
C ASP A 187 23.10 -31.02 1.60
N GLN A 188 23.38 -29.78 1.98
CA GLN A 188 22.46 -28.91 2.71
C GLN A 188 21.15 -28.71 1.94
N GLU A 189 21.22 -28.37 0.65
CA GLU A 189 20.07 -28.21 -0.25
C GLU A 189 19.23 -29.49 -0.28
N ARG A 190 19.86 -30.66 -0.44
CA ARG A 190 19.15 -31.96 -0.46
C ARG A 190 18.38 -32.22 0.83
N VAL A 191 19.00 -31.98 1.99
CA VAL A 191 18.36 -32.15 3.30
C VAL A 191 17.22 -31.17 3.49
N LEU A 192 17.41 -29.92 3.09
CA LEU A 192 16.37 -28.89 3.18
C LEU A 192 15.18 -29.22 2.27
N GLU A 193 15.39 -29.70 1.05
CA GLU A 193 14.29 -30.11 0.17
C GLU A 193 13.52 -31.32 0.70
N GLN A 194 14.22 -32.30 1.30
CA GLN A 194 13.56 -33.41 2.01
C GLN A 194 12.73 -32.89 3.19
N ALA A 195 13.27 -31.94 3.96
CA ALA A 195 12.56 -31.32 5.07
C ALA A 195 11.34 -30.54 4.61
N ILE A 196 11.44 -29.73 3.54
CA ILE A 196 10.34 -28.94 3.01
C ILE A 196 9.26 -29.84 2.39
N ALA A 197 9.62 -30.96 1.76
CA ALA A 197 8.65 -31.93 1.27
C ALA A 197 7.78 -32.52 2.40
N LYS A 198 8.33 -32.64 3.61
CA LYS A 198 7.60 -33.09 4.82
C LYS A 198 6.91 -31.94 5.57
N TYR A 199 7.53 -30.76 5.58
CA TYR A 199 7.11 -29.58 6.34
C TYR A 199 6.98 -28.35 5.42
N PRO A 200 6.03 -28.35 4.46
CA PRO A 200 6.00 -27.37 3.35
C PRO A 200 5.73 -25.93 3.80
N VAL A 201 5.11 -25.74 4.97
CA VAL A 201 4.79 -24.41 5.53
C VAL A 201 5.85 -23.89 6.52
N SER A 202 6.94 -24.64 6.74
CA SER A 202 7.97 -24.27 7.70
C SER A 202 8.92 -23.23 7.11
N LEU A 203 8.67 -21.95 7.40
CA LEU A 203 9.48 -20.83 6.92
C LEU A 203 10.98 -20.97 7.25
N ASP A 204 11.33 -21.56 8.39
CA ASP A 204 12.74 -21.76 8.78
C ASP A 204 13.54 -22.57 7.75
N PHE A 205 12.97 -23.64 7.20
CA PHE A 205 13.67 -24.45 6.18
C PHE A 205 13.75 -23.71 4.85
N LEU A 206 12.71 -22.96 4.49
CA LEU A 206 12.70 -22.15 3.28
C LEU A 206 13.71 -20.99 3.35
N TYR A 207 13.84 -20.30 4.49
CA TYR A 207 14.86 -19.27 4.68
C TYR A 207 16.28 -19.83 4.60
N ASN A 208 16.51 -21.01 5.18
CA ASN A 208 17.81 -21.69 5.05
C ASN A 208 18.10 -22.06 3.59
N LEU A 209 17.10 -22.48 2.81
CA LEU A 209 17.25 -22.75 1.38
C LEU A 209 17.58 -21.49 0.58
N VAL A 210 16.90 -20.37 0.89
CA VAL A 210 17.25 -19.04 0.34
C VAL A 210 18.71 -18.69 0.64
N ASN A 211 19.18 -18.90 1.88
CA ASN A 211 20.57 -18.63 2.25
C ASN A 211 21.57 -19.49 1.46
N VAL A 212 21.23 -20.76 1.19
CA VAL A 212 22.05 -21.65 0.35
C VAL A 212 22.16 -21.10 -1.07
N HIS A 213 21.06 -20.65 -1.66
CA HIS A 213 21.07 -20.10 -3.03
C HIS A 213 21.76 -18.74 -3.12
N ILE A 214 21.68 -17.91 -2.08
CA ILE A 214 22.49 -16.69 -1.95
C ILE A 214 23.98 -17.06 -1.91
N ALA A 215 24.37 -18.02 -1.05
CA ALA A 215 25.78 -18.41 -0.89
C ALA A 215 26.39 -19.06 -2.14
N THR A 216 25.57 -19.72 -2.96
CA THR A 216 25.98 -20.37 -4.23
C THR A 216 25.78 -19.46 -5.45
N ASN A 217 25.26 -18.24 -5.26
CA ASN A 217 24.93 -17.29 -6.32
C ASN A 217 24.03 -17.87 -7.43
N ASN A 218 23.15 -18.81 -7.07
CA ASN A 218 22.21 -19.42 -8.01
C ASN A 218 20.90 -18.60 -8.06
N MET A 219 20.87 -17.58 -8.91
CA MET A 219 19.77 -16.62 -8.99
C MET A 219 18.42 -17.24 -9.37
N GLU A 220 18.42 -18.23 -10.26
CA GLU A 220 17.19 -18.90 -10.71
C GLU A 220 16.52 -19.67 -9.57
N LYS A 221 17.28 -20.50 -8.86
CA LYS A 221 16.78 -21.24 -7.70
C LYS A 221 16.44 -20.32 -6.53
N LEU A 222 17.17 -19.21 -6.37
CA LEU A 222 16.89 -18.20 -5.34
C LEU A 222 15.48 -17.61 -5.51
N ILE A 223 15.09 -17.20 -6.72
CA ILE A 223 13.74 -16.69 -6.98
C ILE A 223 12.70 -17.77 -6.65
N GLY A 224 12.91 -19.02 -7.09
CA GLY A 224 11.99 -20.12 -6.79
C GLY A 224 11.81 -20.38 -5.30
N ALA A 225 12.89 -20.31 -4.51
CA ALA A 225 12.83 -20.45 -3.05
C ALA A 225 12.10 -19.26 -2.39
N ILE A 226 12.32 -18.03 -2.88
CA ILE A 226 11.60 -16.84 -2.42
C ILE A 226 10.11 -16.95 -2.73
N ASP A 227 9.74 -17.40 -3.93
CA ASP A 227 8.34 -17.54 -4.32
C ASP A 227 7.60 -18.58 -3.47
N ARG A 228 8.29 -19.65 -3.04
CA ARG A 228 7.74 -20.61 -2.06
C ARG A 228 7.49 -19.97 -0.70
N ILE A 229 8.35 -19.05 -0.25
CA ILE A 229 8.11 -18.28 0.99
C ILE A 229 6.91 -17.37 0.80
N LEU A 230 6.82 -16.65 -0.33
CA LEU A 230 5.74 -15.73 -0.62
C LEU A 230 4.38 -16.43 -0.84
N ALA A 231 4.38 -17.71 -1.21
CA ALA A 231 3.18 -18.53 -1.25
C ALA A 231 2.62 -18.83 0.16
N VAL A 232 3.48 -18.87 1.18
CA VAL A 232 3.08 -19.07 2.58
C VAL A 232 2.79 -17.73 3.26
N ASP A 233 3.63 -16.73 3.03
CA ASP A 233 3.51 -15.36 3.54
C ASP A 233 3.70 -14.32 2.41
N PRO A 234 2.60 -13.88 1.78
CA PRO A 234 2.67 -12.94 0.66
C PRO A 234 3.25 -11.55 0.99
N ASN A 235 3.32 -11.16 2.27
CA ASN A 235 3.80 -9.86 2.74
C ASN A 235 5.18 -9.94 3.41
N ASN A 236 5.92 -11.02 3.20
CA ASN A 236 7.16 -11.27 3.92
C ASN A 236 8.24 -10.19 3.69
N ASP A 237 8.51 -9.40 4.72
CA ASP A 237 9.42 -8.25 4.70
C ASP A 237 10.90 -8.62 4.54
N LYS A 238 11.28 -9.88 4.79
CA LYS A 238 12.66 -10.35 4.66
C LYS A 238 13.05 -10.69 3.22
N VAL A 239 12.13 -11.29 2.45
CA VAL A 239 12.45 -11.80 1.10
C VAL A 239 11.96 -10.90 -0.04
N LEU A 240 10.92 -10.09 0.18
CA LEU A 240 10.45 -9.13 -0.81
C LEU A 240 11.54 -8.11 -1.23
N PRO A 241 12.35 -7.52 -0.33
CA PRO A 241 13.45 -6.64 -0.75
C PRO A 241 14.52 -7.34 -1.59
N ILE A 242 14.72 -8.65 -1.37
CA ILE A 242 15.65 -9.46 -2.15
C ILE A 242 15.09 -9.66 -3.56
N LYS A 243 13.80 -10.04 -3.67
CA LYS A 243 13.11 -10.20 -4.96
C LYS A 243 13.12 -8.91 -5.78
N ALA A 244 12.81 -7.78 -5.16
CA ALA A 244 12.80 -6.47 -5.84
C ALA A 244 14.17 -6.14 -6.47
N ARG A 245 15.27 -6.34 -5.72
CA ARG A 245 16.64 -6.13 -6.22
C ARG A 245 17.00 -7.06 -7.37
N ILE A 246 16.56 -8.32 -7.33
CA ILE A 246 16.81 -9.29 -8.40
C ILE A 246 16.06 -8.87 -9.67
N LEU A 247 14.79 -8.50 -9.55
CA LEU A 247 13.97 -8.02 -10.67
C LEU A 247 14.56 -6.75 -11.30
N GLU A 248 15.03 -5.81 -10.49
CA GLU A 248 15.69 -4.60 -10.98
C GLU A 248 16.97 -4.93 -11.77
N ARG A 249 17.80 -5.86 -11.29
CA ARG A 249 19.00 -6.33 -12.02
C ARG A 249 18.67 -7.05 -13.33
N GLN A 250 17.49 -7.64 -13.43
CA GLN A 250 16.98 -8.26 -14.66
C GLN A 250 16.35 -7.24 -15.63
N GLY A 251 16.31 -5.96 -15.27
CA GLY A 251 15.64 -4.92 -16.05
C GLY A 251 14.11 -4.94 -15.94
N LYS A 252 13.54 -5.74 -15.04
CA LYS A 252 12.10 -5.81 -14.79
C LYS A 252 11.67 -4.68 -13.84
N ASN A 253 11.86 -3.44 -14.29
CA ASN A 253 11.77 -2.25 -13.46
C ASN A 253 10.37 -2.04 -12.86
N VAL A 254 9.31 -2.32 -13.62
CA VAL A 254 7.92 -2.15 -13.17
C VAL A 254 7.55 -3.13 -12.06
N GLU A 255 7.95 -4.40 -12.19
CA GLU A 255 7.72 -5.43 -11.16
C GLU A 255 8.51 -5.11 -9.88
N ALA A 256 9.77 -4.66 -10.02
CA ALA A 256 10.59 -4.22 -8.89
C ALA A 256 9.97 -3.01 -8.17
N LEU A 257 9.50 -2.02 -8.93
CA LEU A 257 8.88 -0.81 -8.40
C LEU A 257 7.63 -1.12 -7.56
N ASP A 258 6.80 -2.07 -8.01
CA ASP A 258 5.61 -2.50 -7.25
C ASP A 258 5.96 -3.02 -5.87
N ILE A 259 6.95 -3.91 -5.80
CA ILE A 259 7.41 -4.49 -4.54
C ILE A 259 8.01 -3.40 -3.64
N TYR A 260 8.84 -2.52 -4.20
CA TYR A 260 9.41 -1.41 -3.43
C TYR A 260 8.34 -0.45 -2.90
N LYS A 261 7.34 -0.07 -3.70
CA LYS A 261 6.24 0.80 -3.25
C LYS A 261 5.43 0.14 -2.13
N ARG A 262 5.11 -1.16 -2.27
CA ARG A 262 4.41 -1.93 -1.23
C ARG A 262 5.19 -1.97 0.08
N LEU A 263 6.48 -2.29 0.03
CA LEU A 263 7.34 -2.33 1.21
C LEU A 263 7.50 -0.94 1.85
N TYR A 264 7.65 0.10 1.02
CA TYR A 264 7.81 1.46 1.51
C TYR A 264 6.54 2.00 2.18
N ALA A 265 5.35 1.62 1.70
CA ALA A 265 4.10 1.95 2.37
C ALA A 265 3.99 1.34 3.77
N LEU A 266 4.55 0.14 3.98
CA LEU A 266 4.59 -0.53 5.28
C LEU A 266 5.68 0.03 6.20
N HIS A 267 6.78 0.52 5.63
CA HIS A 267 7.92 1.09 6.36
C HIS A 267 8.37 2.43 5.76
N PRO A 268 7.58 3.51 5.92
CA PRO A 268 7.84 4.81 5.27
C PRO A 268 9.15 5.48 5.70
N GLU A 269 9.68 5.10 6.86
CA GLU A 269 10.94 5.62 7.40
C GLU A 269 12.18 4.89 6.88
N SER A 270 12.01 3.78 6.15
CA SER A 270 13.13 2.98 5.66
C SER A 270 13.87 3.69 4.53
N PHE A 271 15.09 4.13 4.81
CA PHE A 271 15.97 4.77 3.82
C PHE A 271 16.31 3.82 2.65
N GLU A 272 16.55 2.53 2.93
CA GLU A 272 16.84 1.54 1.88
C GLU A 272 15.65 1.41 0.91
N LEU A 273 14.42 1.33 1.43
CA LEU A 273 13.23 1.21 0.58
C LEU A 273 12.95 2.50 -0.19
N MET A 274 13.10 3.67 0.44
CA MET A 274 12.96 4.96 -0.23
C MET A 274 13.91 5.08 -1.43
N THR A 275 15.18 4.68 -1.26
CA THR A 275 16.17 4.69 -2.34
C THR A 275 15.87 3.67 -3.44
N GLY A 276 15.30 2.51 -3.08
CA GLY A 276 14.77 1.53 -4.03
C GLY A 276 13.63 2.08 -4.89
N VAL A 277 12.64 2.75 -4.28
CA VAL A 277 11.53 3.38 -5.00
C VAL A 277 12.04 4.49 -5.93
N ALA A 278 12.95 5.35 -5.48
CA ALA A 278 13.50 6.43 -6.30
C ALA A 278 14.20 5.91 -7.57
N ARG A 279 15.10 4.93 -7.40
CA ARG A 279 15.83 4.29 -8.50
C ARG A 279 14.90 3.54 -9.45
N ALA A 280 13.96 2.77 -8.93
CA ALA A 280 13.04 2.01 -9.76
C ALA A 280 12.12 2.93 -10.60
N ASN A 281 11.64 4.05 -10.05
CA ASN A 281 10.92 5.07 -10.82
C ASN A 281 11.80 5.66 -11.93
N PHE A 282 13.05 6.03 -11.61
CA PHE A 282 13.97 6.58 -12.61
C PHE A 282 14.29 5.60 -13.74
N ASN A 283 14.50 4.31 -13.41
CA ASN A 283 14.74 3.28 -14.41
C ASN A 283 13.51 3.06 -15.31
N CYS A 284 12.30 3.04 -14.73
CA CYS A 284 11.05 2.97 -15.51
C CYS A 284 10.93 4.16 -16.48
N ALA A 285 11.17 5.38 -16.00
CA ALA A 285 11.15 6.58 -16.84
C ALA A 285 12.16 6.49 -18.00
N THR A 286 13.39 6.09 -17.69
CA THR A 286 14.48 5.96 -18.66
C THR A 286 14.15 4.90 -19.72
N GLU A 287 13.61 3.75 -19.31
CA GLU A 287 13.16 2.69 -20.21
C GLU A 287 12.08 3.19 -21.17
N ILE A 288 11.08 3.92 -20.65
CA ILE A 288 10.01 4.51 -21.47
C ILE A 288 10.58 5.51 -22.49
N VAL A 289 11.44 6.44 -22.06
CA VAL A 289 12.02 7.47 -22.94
C VAL A 289 12.92 6.85 -24.00
N ASN A 290 13.78 5.89 -23.63
CA ASN A 290 14.70 5.24 -24.57
C ASN A 290 13.95 4.41 -25.63
N ASN A 291 12.88 3.71 -25.23
CA ASN A 291 12.03 3.01 -26.18
C ASN A 291 11.31 3.98 -27.13
N GLY A 292 11.01 5.20 -26.68
CA GLY A 292 10.43 6.28 -27.48
C GLY A 292 11.39 7.00 -28.42
N ALA A 293 12.70 6.94 -28.18
CA ALA A 293 13.71 7.70 -28.94
C ALA A 293 13.84 7.29 -30.42
N THR A 294 13.22 6.18 -30.83
CA THR A 294 13.18 5.70 -32.22
C THR A 294 11.91 6.11 -32.99
N ILE A 295 10.98 6.81 -32.33
CA ILE A 295 9.71 7.24 -32.92
C ILE A 295 9.92 8.54 -33.71
N ALA A 296 9.68 8.50 -35.01
CA ALA A 296 9.83 9.65 -35.91
C ALA A 296 8.66 10.64 -35.89
N ASN A 297 7.51 10.25 -35.31
CA ASN A 297 6.32 11.07 -35.20
C ASN A 297 6.32 11.88 -33.89
N ASP A 298 6.39 13.21 -34.00
CA ASP A 298 6.46 14.14 -32.87
C ASP A 298 5.29 13.98 -31.88
N THR A 299 4.09 13.63 -32.36
CA THR A 299 2.90 13.43 -31.50
C THR A 299 3.00 12.14 -30.67
N GLU A 300 3.51 11.07 -31.27
CA GLU A 300 3.72 9.80 -30.55
C GLU A 300 4.90 9.89 -29.58
N TYR A 301 5.94 10.62 -29.94
CA TYR A 301 7.06 10.90 -29.05
C TYR A 301 6.64 11.73 -27.83
N ALA A 302 5.77 12.74 -28.03
CA ALA A 302 5.19 13.52 -26.93
C ALA A 302 4.39 12.64 -25.95
N LEU A 303 3.59 11.69 -26.46
CA LEU A 303 2.82 10.75 -25.63
C LEU A 303 3.73 9.81 -24.82
N VAL A 304 4.87 9.37 -25.37
CA VAL A 304 5.84 8.55 -24.65
C VAL A 304 6.52 9.35 -23.54
N ARG A 305 6.89 10.61 -23.81
CA ARG A 305 7.42 11.53 -22.80
C ARG A 305 6.40 11.81 -21.68
N GLN A 306 5.12 11.93 -22.01
CA GLN A 306 4.04 12.09 -21.03
C GLN A 306 3.96 10.89 -20.08
N ARG A 307 4.08 9.65 -20.59
CA ARG A 307 4.09 8.44 -19.74
C ARG A 307 5.29 8.39 -18.80
N ALA A 308 6.45 8.90 -19.24
CA ALA A 308 7.65 8.96 -18.40
C ALA A 308 7.57 10.06 -17.32
N SER A 309 6.82 11.15 -17.58
CA SER A 309 6.73 12.32 -16.69
C SER A 309 6.32 11.96 -15.25
N GLY A 310 5.32 11.09 -15.08
CA GLY A 310 4.88 10.66 -13.74
C GLY A 310 6.00 9.99 -12.94
N TYR A 311 6.75 9.10 -13.58
CA TYR A 311 7.89 8.43 -12.96
C TYR A 311 9.06 9.38 -12.67
N LEU A 312 9.32 10.37 -13.54
CA LEU A 312 10.36 11.38 -13.34
C LEU A 312 10.04 12.29 -12.15
N MET A 313 8.78 12.70 -11.99
CA MET A 313 8.35 13.51 -10.84
C MET A 313 8.49 12.74 -9.52
N ASP A 314 7.98 11.50 -9.45
CA ASP A 314 8.14 10.64 -8.27
C ASP A 314 9.62 10.44 -7.92
N ALA A 315 10.46 10.20 -8.94
CA ALA A 315 11.91 10.04 -8.75
C ALA A 315 12.58 11.33 -8.25
N LYS A 316 12.26 12.49 -8.83
CA LYS A 316 12.78 13.80 -8.42
C LYS A 316 12.53 14.06 -6.94
N ASP A 317 11.28 13.95 -6.50
CA ASP A 317 10.89 14.25 -5.13
C ASP A 317 11.58 13.32 -4.13
N LEU A 318 11.68 12.03 -4.46
CA LEU A 318 12.37 11.05 -3.62
C LEU A 318 13.88 11.28 -3.60
N PHE A 319 14.53 11.58 -4.73
CA PHE A 319 15.96 11.89 -4.74
C PHE A 319 16.28 13.16 -3.94
N LEU A 320 15.42 14.18 -3.99
CA LEU A 320 15.56 15.36 -3.15
C LEU A 320 15.49 15.00 -1.65
N LYS A 321 14.52 14.18 -1.23
CA LYS A 321 14.43 13.68 0.16
C LYS A 321 15.65 12.84 0.56
N ILE A 322 16.15 12.00 -0.35
CA ILE A 322 17.35 11.19 -0.13
C ILE A 322 18.56 12.09 0.08
N LEU A 323 18.77 13.10 -0.77
CA LEU A 323 19.91 14.02 -0.71
C LEU A 323 19.84 15.00 0.48
N GLN A 324 18.66 15.21 1.08
CA GLN A 324 18.57 15.88 2.38
C GLN A 324 19.20 15.04 3.50
N LYS A 325 19.06 13.71 3.44
CA LYS A 325 19.62 12.77 4.44
C LYS A 325 21.08 12.41 4.13
N ASP A 326 21.42 12.28 2.86
CA ASP A 326 22.74 11.87 2.37
C ASP A 326 23.24 12.81 1.25
N PRO A 327 23.64 14.04 1.60
CA PRO A 327 24.00 15.08 0.62
C PRO A 327 25.34 14.84 -0.07
N SER A 328 26.19 13.96 0.44
CA SER A 328 27.51 13.64 -0.17
C SER A 328 27.45 12.52 -1.19
N SER A 329 26.30 11.84 -1.34
CA SER A 329 26.17 10.70 -2.26
C SER A 329 26.23 11.12 -3.72
N LYS A 330 27.36 10.79 -4.35
CA LYS A 330 27.56 10.93 -5.79
C LYS A 330 26.48 10.20 -6.60
N MET A 331 26.12 9.00 -6.17
CA MET A 331 25.16 8.14 -6.87
C MET A 331 23.77 8.80 -6.94
N TYR A 332 23.28 9.36 -5.83
CA TYR A 332 21.95 9.98 -5.80
C TYR A 332 21.94 11.36 -6.49
N MET A 333 23.04 12.12 -6.41
CA MET A 333 23.18 13.34 -7.21
C MET A 333 23.18 13.05 -8.71
N GLN A 334 23.84 11.98 -9.15
CA GLN A 334 23.79 11.54 -10.55
C GLN A 334 22.39 11.08 -10.98
N GLY A 335 21.67 10.37 -10.09
CA GLY A 335 20.26 10.01 -10.32
C GLY A 335 19.38 11.25 -10.53
N LEU A 336 19.49 12.24 -9.65
CA LEU A 336 18.75 13.49 -9.76
C LEU A 336 19.17 14.32 -10.99
N ALA A 337 20.46 14.35 -11.34
CA ALA A 337 20.93 14.99 -12.57
C ALA A 337 20.33 14.31 -13.81
N GLY A 338 20.28 12.98 -13.84
CA GLY A 338 19.60 12.24 -14.90
C GLY A 338 18.12 12.60 -15.01
N VAL A 339 17.42 12.75 -13.87
CA VAL A 339 16.03 13.23 -13.87
C VAL A 339 15.93 14.63 -14.48
N TYR A 340 16.77 15.58 -14.07
CA TYR A 340 16.79 16.93 -14.65
C TYR A 340 17.07 16.93 -16.15
N GLN A 341 17.96 16.04 -16.62
CA GLN A 341 18.24 15.88 -18.05
C GLN A 341 16.99 15.46 -18.83
N TYR A 342 16.28 14.42 -18.37
CA TYR A 342 15.06 13.94 -19.04
C TYR A 342 13.86 14.88 -18.90
N MET A 343 13.91 15.82 -17.95
CA MET A 343 12.92 16.89 -17.77
C MET A 343 13.30 18.18 -18.51
N ASP A 344 14.37 18.19 -19.33
CA ASP A 344 14.87 19.37 -20.05
C ASP A 344 15.27 20.56 -19.13
N MET A 345 15.61 20.28 -17.86
CA MET A 345 16.04 21.27 -16.85
C MET A 345 17.55 21.51 -16.93
N LYS A 346 17.99 22.17 -18.00
CA LYS A 346 19.43 22.33 -18.35
C LYS A 346 20.27 23.02 -17.27
N PRO A 347 19.86 24.16 -16.65
CA PRO A 347 20.65 24.81 -15.60
C PRO A 347 20.87 23.91 -14.38
N GLU A 348 19.81 23.23 -13.93
CA GLU A 348 19.84 22.31 -12.79
C GLU A 348 20.74 21.09 -13.08
N TYR A 349 20.64 20.53 -14.29
CA TYR A 349 21.50 19.44 -14.75
C TYR A 349 22.98 19.85 -14.77
N GLU A 350 23.33 20.98 -15.38
CA GLU A 350 24.72 21.43 -15.52
C GLU A 350 25.36 21.74 -14.17
N VAL A 351 24.64 22.45 -13.30
CA VAL A 351 25.14 22.79 -11.95
C VAL A 351 25.33 21.54 -11.11
N LEU A 352 24.36 20.63 -11.12
CA LEU A 352 24.45 19.40 -10.32
C LEU A 352 25.58 18.50 -10.80
N ASN A 353 25.75 18.37 -12.13
CA ASN A 353 26.89 17.64 -12.69
C ASN A 353 28.22 18.28 -12.32
N LYS A 354 28.30 19.62 -12.29
CA LYS A 354 29.53 20.30 -11.89
C LYS A 354 29.86 20.04 -10.42
N ILE A 355 28.86 20.03 -9.54
CA ILE A 355 29.02 19.63 -8.12
C ILE A 355 29.55 18.19 -8.00
N VAL A 356 28.98 17.28 -8.78
CA VAL A 356 29.41 15.87 -8.83
C VAL A 356 30.86 15.73 -9.33
N GLN A 357 31.26 16.51 -10.33
CA GLN A 357 32.63 16.53 -10.86
C GLN A 357 33.64 17.12 -9.86
N ASP A 358 33.24 18.19 -9.17
CA ASP A 358 34.07 18.86 -8.16
C ASP A 358 34.16 18.06 -6.84
N GLY A 359 33.43 16.94 -6.72
CA GLY A 359 33.36 16.13 -5.49
C GLY A 359 32.68 16.86 -4.33
N ALA A 360 31.85 17.86 -4.63
CA ALA A 360 31.18 18.68 -3.63
C ALA A 360 29.85 18.06 -3.17
N SER A 361 29.37 18.47 -1.99
CA SER A 361 28.08 18.07 -1.41
C SER A 361 26.91 18.76 -2.11
N TYR A 362 25.75 18.07 -2.17
CA TYR A 362 24.49 18.61 -2.66
C TYR A 362 24.04 19.88 -1.92
N THR A 363 24.49 20.10 -0.68
CA THR A 363 24.20 21.34 0.06
C THR A 363 24.70 22.61 -0.64
N ALA A 364 25.68 22.49 -1.55
CA ALA A 364 26.14 23.59 -2.38
C ALA A 364 25.25 23.86 -3.61
N PHE A 365 24.28 22.98 -3.89
CA PHE A 365 23.44 23.07 -5.08
C PHE A 365 22.59 24.35 -5.14
N PRO A 366 21.85 24.76 -4.10
CA PRO A 366 21.04 25.97 -4.17
C PRO A 366 21.86 27.24 -4.44
N SER A 367 23.00 27.39 -3.76
CA SER A 367 23.87 28.57 -3.91
C SER A 367 24.61 28.59 -5.25
N ARG A 368 25.12 27.44 -5.71
CA ARG A 368 25.76 27.33 -7.04
C ARG A 368 24.74 27.48 -8.17
N LEU A 369 23.51 27.01 -8.00
CA LEU A 369 22.45 27.20 -8.97
C LEU A 369 22.05 28.67 -9.06
N ALA A 370 21.93 29.35 -7.92
CA ALA A 370 21.69 30.79 -7.88
C ALA A 370 22.83 31.56 -8.56
N ALA A 371 24.09 31.26 -8.23
CA ALA A 371 25.25 31.89 -8.84
C ALA A 371 25.37 31.58 -10.34
N TYR A 372 25.04 30.37 -10.77
CA TYR A 372 25.02 29.99 -12.18
C TYR A 372 23.90 30.70 -12.94
N LYS A 373 22.69 30.79 -12.37
CA LYS A 373 21.59 31.57 -12.96
C LYS A 373 21.90 33.07 -12.98
N GLU A 374 22.60 33.60 -11.98
CA GLU A 374 23.07 34.98 -11.95
C GLU A 374 24.22 35.21 -12.94
N ALA A 375 25.12 34.24 -13.12
CA ALA A 375 26.17 34.29 -14.13
C ALA A 375 25.58 34.22 -15.52
N LEU A 376 24.58 33.37 -15.80
CA LEU A 376 23.83 33.37 -17.04
C LEU A 376 23.23 34.75 -17.31
N LYS A 377 22.55 35.34 -16.31
CA LYS A 377 22.05 36.72 -16.39
C LYS A 377 23.15 37.75 -16.63
N LYS A 378 24.34 37.59 -16.02
CA LYS A 378 25.49 38.48 -16.23
C LYS A 378 26.17 38.26 -17.57
N THR A 379 26.17 37.06 -18.11
CA THR A 379 26.73 36.76 -19.44
C THR A 379 25.78 37.26 -20.52
N GLU A 380 24.47 37.20 -20.27
CA GLU A 380 23.42 37.90 -21.02
C GLU A 380 23.58 39.43 -20.92
N ASN A 381 23.89 39.98 -19.74
CA ASN A 381 24.12 41.43 -19.55
C ASN A 381 25.49 41.93 -20.06
N VAL A 382 26.55 41.12 -20.02
CA VAL A 382 27.89 41.45 -20.55
C VAL A 382 27.92 41.30 -22.07
N ALA A 383 27.11 40.41 -22.65
CA ALA A 383 26.80 40.46 -24.07
C ALA A 383 25.98 41.71 -24.47
N GLN A 384 25.33 42.40 -23.51
CA GLN A 384 24.59 43.64 -23.72
C GLN A 384 25.40 44.93 -23.45
N GLU A 385 26.55 44.87 -22.78
CA GLU A 385 27.45 46.03 -22.59
C GLU A 385 28.80 45.87 -23.29
N GLN A 386 28.77 45.73 -24.63
CA GLN A 386 29.74 46.40 -25.52
C GLN A 386 29.26 46.34 -26.98
N GLN A 387 28.10 46.94 -27.24
CA GLN A 387 27.82 47.63 -28.49
C GLN A 387 26.72 48.63 -28.19
N ALA A 388 26.96 49.92 -28.43
CA ALA A 388 25.89 50.91 -28.37
C ALA A 388 24.76 50.40 -29.28
N VAL A 389 23.57 50.18 -28.70
CA VAL A 389 22.39 49.75 -29.46
C VAL A 389 22.22 50.77 -30.58
N PRO A 390 22.30 50.37 -31.87
CA PRO A 390 22.16 51.30 -32.97
C PRO A 390 20.78 51.95 -32.86
N VAL A 391 20.74 53.28 -32.90
CA VAL A 391 19.46 54.01 -32.98
C VAL A 391 19.04 53.96 -34.45
N PRO A 392 17.97 53.22 -34.80
CA PRO A 392 17.54 53.13 -36.19
C PRO A 392 17.07 54.51 -36.69
N ILE A 393 17.43 54.86 -37.92
CA ILE A 393 17.11 56.16 -38.54
C ILE A 393 15.59 56.31 -38.75
N GLU A 394 14.89 55.18 -38.92
CA GLU A 394 13.44 55.08 -39.04
C GLU A 394 12.89 54.17 -37.92
N PRO A 395 11.65 54.33 -37.45
CA PRO A 395 11.12 53.56 -36.32
C PRO A 395 10.86 52.08 -36.69
N ALA A 396 11.13 51.18 -35.75
CA ALA A 396 10.65 49.80 -35.79
C ALA A 396 9.17 49.75 -35.40
N MET A 397 8.43 48.76 -35.92
CA MET A 397 7.04 48.51 -35.54
C MET A 397 6.85 47.01 -35.37
N LEU A 398 6.94 46.55 -34.12
CA LEU A 398 6.86 45.13 -33.78
C LEU A 398 5.39 44.70 -33.60
N VAL A 399 5.03 43.62 -34.26
CA VAL A 399 3.70 42.99 -34.14
C VAL A 399 3.89 41.54 -33.69
N ILE A 400 3.21 41.16 -32.61
CA ILE A 400 3.21 39.79 -32.10
C ILE A 400 2.00 39.06 -32.68
N LYS A 401 2.25 37.86 -33.21
CA LYS A 401 1.21 36.96 -33.73
C LYS A 401 1.33 35.60 -33.06
N VAL A 402 0.33 35.18 -32.30
CA VAL A 402 0.27 33.81 -31.76
C VAL A 402 -0.10 32.86 -32.91
N ASP A 403 0.81 31.96 -33.25
CA ASP A 403 0.65 31.06 -34.39
C ASP A 403 -0.02 29.74 -34.00
N GLN A 404 0.38 29.17 -32.85
CA GLN A 404 -0.11 27.87 -32.43
C GLN A 404 -0.01 27.66 -30.91
N PHE A 405 -1.09 27.17 -30.31
CA PHE A 405 -1.08 26.53 -29.00
C PHE A 405 -1.07 25.01 -29.17
N THR A 406 -0.19 24.33 -28.44
CA THR A 406 -0.08 22.85 -28.46
C THR A 406 -0.03 22.33 -27.04
N ASP A 407 -0.99 21.51 -26.65
CA ASP A 407 -1.01 20.76 -25.38
C ASP A 407 -0.71 19.27 -25.62
N ALA A 408 -0.37 18.53 -24.56
CA ALA A 408 0.11 17.16 -24.67
C ALA A 408 -0.93 16.20 -25.24
N ASN A 409 -2.22 16.46 -25.01
CA ASN A 409 -3.31 15.59 -25.41
C ASN A 409 -4.15 16.17 -26.58
N ASN A 410 -3.75 17.34 -27.08
CA ASN A 410 -4.31 18.11 -28.19
C ASN A 410 -5.80 18.48 -28.01
N ASN A 411 -6.27 18.65 -26.77
CA ASN A 411 -7.63 19.08 -26.45
C ASN A 411 -7.78 20.62 -26.41
N LYS A 412 -6.69 21.37 -26.56
CA LYS A 412 -6.63 22.84 -26.46
C LYS A 412 -6.98 23.38 -25.07
N VAL A 413 -6.75 22.59 -24.05
CA VAL A 413 -6.86 22.91 -22.62
C VAL A 413 -5.48 22.70 -22.01
N ILE A 414 -5.17 23.36 -20.90
CA ILE A 414 -3.99 23.07 -20.08
C ILE A 414 -4.44 22.21 -18.91
N ASP A 415 -4.30 20.90 -19.03
CA ASP A 415 -4.55 19.94 -17.96
C ASP A 415 -3.42 19.95 -16.92
N ALA A 416 -3.78 19.93 -15.64
CA ALA A 416 -2.84 19.86 -14.54
C ALA A 416 -1.94 18.61 -14.69
N GLY A 417 -0.63 18.79 -14.58
CA GLY A 417 0.35 17.71 -14.75
C GLY A 417 0.77 17.43 -16.21
N GLU A 418 0.26 18.17 -17.20
CA GLU A 418 0.67 18.03 -18.60
C GLU A 418 1.63 19.11 -19.09
N SER A 419 2.27 18.89 -20.25
CA SER A 419 3.10 19.89 -20.92
C SER A 419 2.32 20.63 -22.02
N PHE A 420 2.55 21.93 -22.17
CA PHE A 420 2.03 22.73 -23.27
C PHE A 420 3.08 23.67 -23.86
N ALA A 421 2.85 24.13 -25.08
CA ALA A 421 3.72 25.03 -25.82
C ALA A 421 2.91 26.11 -26.56
N ILE A 422 3.46 27.32 -26.61
CA ILE A 422 2.89 28.46 -27.33
C ILE A 422 3.93 28.92 -28.35
N ARG A 423 3.64 28.72 -29.64
CA ARG A 423 4.42 29.23 -30.77
C ARG A 423 3.84 30.56 -31.23
N PHE A 424 4.71 31.53 -31.43
CA PHE A 424 4.35 32.88 -31.87
C PHE A 424 5.45 33.50 -32.72
N THR A 425 5.05 34.42 -33.59
CA THR A 425 5.91 35.14 -34.51
C THR A 425 5.95 36.61 -34.10
N ILE A 426 7.12 37.21 -34.20
CA ILE A 426 7.29 38.66 -34.11
C ILE A 426 7.68 39.16 -35.48
N GLU A 427 6.87 40.06 -36.02
CA GLU A 427 7.11 40.72 -37.30
C GLU A 427 7.49 42.17 -37.06
N ASN A 428 8.60 42.61 -37.65
CA ASN A 428 8.95 44.02 -37.71
C ASN A 428 8.37 44.62 -39.00
N GLN A 429 7.21 45.25 -38.90
CA GLN A 429 6.53 45.94 -39.98
C GLN A 429 6.99 47.40 -40.14
N GLY A 430 7.93 47.84 -39.29
CA GLY A 430 8.56 49.14 -39.38
C GLY A 430 9.60 49.22 -40.50
N LYS A 431 10.08 50.43 -40.74
CA LYS A 431 11.13 50.67 -41.74
C LYS A 431 12.54 50.67 -41.13
N GLY A 432 12.64 50.72 -39.80
CA GLY A 432 13.88 50.51 -39.06
C GLY A 432 14.00 49.12 -38.46
N ASP A 433 15.23 48.69 -38.18
CA ASP A 433 15.53 47.45 -37.48
C ASP A 433 15.16 47.56 -35.99
N ALA A 434 14.67 46.46 -35.41
CA ALA A 434 14.48 46.32 -33.97
C ALA A 434 15.71 45.66 -33.34
N TYR A 435 16.22 46.21 -32.25
CA TYR A 435 17.43 45.73 -31.60
C TYR A 435 17.15 45.19 -30.20
N ASN A 436 17.83 44.09 -29.85
CA ASN A 436 17.81 43.45 -28.54
C ASN A 436 16.38 43.24 -27.98
N VAL A 437 15.51 42.67 -28.81
CA VAL A 437 14.12 42.40 -28.43
C VAL A 437 14.09 41.38 -27.28
N ARG A 438 13.44 41.69 -26.16
CA ARG A 438 13.22 40.78 -25.03
C ARG A 438 11.77 40.33 -24.98
N LEU A 439 11.57 39.03 -24.89
CA LEU A 439 10.24 38.42 -24.93
C LEU A 439 9.87 37.95 -23.53
N ARG A 440 8.64 38.24 -23.10
CA ARG A 440 8.16 37.83 -21.78
C ARG A 440 6.77 37.25 -21.88
N LEU A 441 6.53 36.18 -21.14
CA LEU A 441 5.20 35.62 -20.93
C LEU A 441 4.75 35.87 -19.49
N ALA A 442 3.53 36.39 -19.33
CA ALA A 442 2.93 36.59 -18.02
C ALA A 442 1.44 36.23 -18.05
N GLU A 443 1.01 35.45 -17.07
CA GLU A 443 -0.40 35.11 -16.84
C GLU A 443 -1.02 36.14 -15.87
N GLN A 444 -2.22 36.63 -16.20
CA GLN A 444 -2.81 37.81 -15.54
C GLN A 444 -3.57 37.51 -14.24
N GLN A 445 -3.87 36.24 -13.94
CA GLN A 445 -4.69 35.80 -12.80
C GLN A 445 -3.88 35.12 -11.69
N GLY A 446 -2.55 35.15 -11.78
CA GLY A 446 -1.66 34.53 -10.80
C GLY A 446 -1.48 33.03 -10.97
N TYR A 447 -1.92 32.46 -12.10
CA TYR A 447 -1.68 31.06 -12.45
C TYR A 447 -0.26 30.79 -12.92
N ASP A 448 0.53 31.85 -13.14
CA ASP A 448 1.95 31.77 -13.40
C ASP A 448 2.64 30.78 -12.45
N GLN A 449 2.34 30.79 -11.16
CA GLN A 449 2.96 29.87 -10.19
C GLN A 449 2.79 28.37 -10.50
N TYR A 450 1.82 28.00 -11.34
CA TYR A 450 1.54 26.64 -11.77
C TYR A 450 2.22 26.26 -13.09
N PHE A 451 2.89 27.19 -13.77
CA PHE A 451 3.64 26.93 -15.01
C PHE A 451 5.14 26.83 -14.73
N ASP A 452 5.70 25.64 -14.93
CA ASP A 452 7.13 25.36 -14.78
C ASP A 452 7.83 25.47 -16.14
N GLY A 453 8.60 26.55 -16.35
CA GLY A 453 9.25 26.89 -17.62
C GLY A 453 9.86 28.30 -17.66
N PRO A 454 10.57 28.68 -18.75
CA PRO A 454 11.27 29.95 -18.87
C PRO A 454 10.31 31.12 -19.05
N ARG A 455 10.47 32.17 -18.23
CA ARG A 455 9.63 33.38 -18.24
C ARG A 455 9.96 34.39 -19.32
N GLU A 456 11.21 34.37 -19.76
CA GLU A 456 11.74 35.28 -20.75
C GLU A 456 12.51 34.50 -21.81
N LEU A 457 12.50 35.00 -23.04
CA LEU A 457 13.32 34.52 -24.15
C LEU A 457 14.06 35.71 -24.77
N ASP A 458 15.29 35.47 -25.23
CA ASP A 458 16.01 36.43 -26.04
C ASP A 458 15.46 36.44 -27.48
N GLY A 459 14.92 37.58 -27.89
CA GLY A 459 14.43 37.83 -29.24
C GLY A 459 15.53 38.26 -30.21
N GLY A 460 16.65 38.80 -29.71
CA GLY A 460 17.71 39.37 -30.52
C GLY A 460 17.23 40.49 -31.45
N ASN A 461 17.95 40.72 -32.55
CA ASN A 461 17.61 41.78 -33.52
C ASN A 461 16.63 41.27 -34.59
N ILE A 462 15.68 42.10 -35.03
CA ILE A 462 14.72 41.81 -36.09
C ILE A 462 14.79 42.93 -37.14
N ALA A 463 15.38 42.63 -38.30
CA ALA A 463 15.52 43.62 -39.36
C ALA A 463 14.17 44.10 -39.91
N ALA A 464 14.14 45.31 -40.48
CA ALA A 464 12.94 45.88 -41.09
C ALA A 464 12.30 44.93 -42.13
N GLY A 465 10.99 44.72 -42.04
CA GLY A 465 10.22 43.83 -42.92
C GLY A 465 10.49 42.33 -42.73
N LYS A 466 11.18 41.92 -41.65
CA LYS A 466 11.45 40.51 -41.32
C LYS A 466 10.63 40.05 -40.12
N SER A 467 10.46 38.74 -40.02
CA SER A 467 9.84 38.08 -38.89
C SER A 467 10.73 36.97 -38.31
N LYS A 468 10.50 36.65 -37.04
CA LYS A 468 11.13 35.52 -36.34
C LYS A 468 10.11 34.77 -35.49
N GLU A 469 10.23 33.45 -35.46
CA GLU A 469 9.39 32.56 -34.66
C GLU A 469 10.05 32.22 -33.32
N TYR A 470 9.23 32.12 -32.28
CA TYR A 470 9.62 31.79 -30.92
C TYR A 470 8.64 30.78 -30.31
N THR A 471 9.05 30.09 -29.24
CA THR A 471 8.18 29.12 -28.56
C THR A 471 8.44 29.09 -27.07
N PHE A 472 7.43 29.41 -26.28
CA PHE A 472 7.41 29.11 -24.84
C PHE A 472 6.97 27.66 -24.62
N ARG A 473 7.62 26.96 -23.68
CA ARG A 473 7.31 25.57 -23.29
C ARG A 473 7.17 25.50 -21.78
N TYR A 474 6.09 24.91 -21.29
CA TYR A 474 5.77 24.82 -19.87
C TYR A 474 5.23 23.44 -19.49
N ILE A 475 5.43 23.07 -18.23
CA ILE A 475 4.72 21.97 -17.56
C ILE A 475 3.75 22.57 -16.55
N ALA A 476 2.48 22.21 -16.64
CA ALA A 476 1.46 22.54 -15.66
C ALA A 476 1.64 21.70 -14.40
N LYS A 477 1.69 22.35 -13.24
CA LYS A 477 1.72 21.65 -11.94
C LYS A 477 0.40 20.91 -11.68
N LYS A 478 0.44 19.87 -10.85
CA LYS A 478 -0.74 19.02 -10.54
C LYS A 478 -1.82 19.77 -9.74
N GLU A 479 -1.44 20.88 -9.11
CA GLU A 479 -2.32 21.75 -8.33
C GLU A 479 -3.01 22.82 -9.18
N LEU A 480 -2.81 22.83 -10.50
CA LEU A 480 -3.45 23.78 -11.41
C LEU A 480 -4.98 23.59 -11.34
N PRO A 481 -5.75 24.63 -10.96
CA PRO A 481 -7.20 24.53 -10.88
C PRO A 481 -7.86 24.61 -12.25
N THR A 482 -9.10 24.13 -12.34
CA THR A 482 -9.95 24.37 -13.52
C THR A 482 -10.34 25.85 -13.58
N SER A 483 -9.93 26.57 -14.62
CA SER A 483 -10.17 28.01 -14.78
C SER A 483 -9.95 28.47 -16.23
N LEU A 484 -10.12 29.76 -16.49
CA LEU A 484 -9.81 30.42 -17.76
C LEU A 484 -8.51 31.23 -17.59
N ALA A 485 -7.38 30.73 -18.10
CA ALA A 485 -6.10 31.41 -18.04
C ALA A 485 -5.96 32.47 -19.15
N LYS A 486 -5.40 33.63 -18.79
CA LYS A 486 -5.12 34.74 -19.72
C LYS A 486 -3.62 34.98 -19.78
N ILE A 487 -3.01 34.53 -20.87
CA ILE A 487 -1.57 34.53 -21.07
C ILE A 487 -1.20 35.67 -22.02
N ASN A 488 -0.45 36.66 -21.52
CA ASN A 488 0.06 37.75 -22.33
C ASN A 488 1.51 37.50 -22.75
N ILE A 489 1.80 37.76 -24.02
CA ILE A 489 3.15 37.77 -24.58
C ILE A 489 3.53 39.22 -24.85
N TYR A 490 4.65 39.65 -24.28
CA TYR A 490 5.24 40.97 -24.43
C TYR A 490 6.54 40.87 -25.25
N ALA A 491 6.81 41.89 -26.05
CA ALA A 491 8.09 42.07 -26.73
C ALA A 491 8.60 43.49 -26.50
N PHE A 492 9.70 43.61 -25.76
CA PHE A 492 10.33 44.88 -25.40
C PHE A 492 11.55 45.13 -26.28
N GLU A 493 11.60 46.24 -26.99
CA GLU A 493 12.73 46.62 -27.86
C GLU A 493 13.64 47.61 -27.14
N ALA A 494 14.96 47.53 -27.35
CA ALA A 494 15.93 48.24 -26.52
C ALA A 494 15.91 49.77 -26.66
N ASN A 495 15.40 50.32 -27.77
CA ASN A 495 15.19 51.75 -27.99
C ASN A 495 13.76 52.20 -27.64
N GLY A 496 12.91 51.31 -27.11
CA GLY A 496 11.54 51.61 -26.67
C GLY A 496 10.48 51.47 -27.76
N PHE A 497 10.79 50.85 -28.90
CA PHE A 497 9.80 50.49 -29.93
C PHE A 497 9.12 49.16 -29.60
N ASP A 498 8.53 49.07 -28.40
CA ASP A 498 7.88 47.88 -27.88
C ASP A 498 6.66 47.47 -28.73
N ALA A 499 6.36 46.18 -28.76
CA ALA A 499 5.14 45.69 -29.37
C ALA A 499 3.95 45.81 -28.40
N ASP A 500 2.76 46.03 -28.96
CA ASP A 500 1.53 45.79 -28.21
C ASP A 500 1.46 44.30 -27.80
N PRO A 501 1.07 43.99 -26.55
CA PRO A 501 1.05 42.62 -26.07
C PRO A 501 -0.03 41.80 -26.77
N SER A 502 0.28 40.55 -27.09
CA SER A 502 -0.70 39.60 -27.59
C SER A 502 -1.24 38.74 -26.46
N GLU A 503 -2.57 38.65 -26.35
CA GLU A 503 -3.25 37.82 -25.35
C GLU A 503 -3.66 36.47 -25.98
N LEU A 504 -3.37 35.38 -25.26
CA LEU A 504 -3.89 34.04 -25.50
C LEU A 504 -4.81 33.66 -24.33
N ILE A 505 -6.06 33.35 -24.65
CA ILE A 505 -7.03 32.86 -23.67
C ILE A 505 -7.18 31.35 -23.86
N VAL A 506 -6.92 30.58 -22.81
CA VAL A 506 -6.98 29.11 -22.84
C VAL A 506 -7.56 28.57 -21.53
N ASN A 507 -8.36 27.52 -21.60
CA ASN A 507 -8.89 26.87 -20.40
C ASN A 507 -7.79 26.08 -19.70
N THR A 508 -7.81 26.04 -18.38
CA THR A 508 -7.05 25.13 -17.55
C THR A 508 -8.00 24.11 -16.92
N GLN A 509 -7.53 22.91 -16.65
CA GLN A 509 -8.34 21.84 -16.07
C GLN A 509 -7.55 21.04 -15.03
N GLU A 510 -8.18 20.70 -13.91
CA GLU A 510 -7.58 19.86 -12.87
C GLU A 510 -7.31 18.41 -13.35
N TYR A 511 -6.39 17.70 -12.67
CA TYR A 511 -5.92 16.37 -13.08
C TYR A 511 -7.06 15.33 -13.16
N ALA A 512 -7.37 14.85 -14.37
CA ALA A 512 -8.35 13.81 -14.62
C ALA A 512 -7.77 12.40 -14.34
N MET A 513 -8.47 11.53 -13.60
CA MET A 513 -8.04 10.14 -13.32
C MET A 513 -9.23 9.15 -13.38
N PRO A 514 -9.03 7.87 -13.76
CA PRO A 514 -10.06 6.85 -13.59
C PRO A 514 -10.27 6.61 -12.09
N ARG A 515 -11.48 6.23 -11.70
CA ARG A 515 -11.82 5.91 -10.30
C ARG A 515 -12.77 4.73 -10.31
N LEU A 516 -12.41 3.64 -9.63
CA LEU A 516 -13.19 2.41 -9.64
C LEU A 516 -13.88 2.22 -8.29
N ARG A 517 -15.14 1.79 -8.32
CA ARG A 517 -15.92 1.39 -7.14
C ARG A 517 -16.79 0.19 -7.50
N VAL A 518 -17.19 -0.60 -6.51
CA VAL A 518 -18.32 -1.50 -6.70
C VAL A 518 -19.61 -0.73 -6.51
N ALA A 519 -20.37 -0.58 -7.58
CA ALA A 519 -21.65 0.11 -7.59
C ALA A 519 -22.78 -0.73 -6.98
N ASP A 520 -22.71 -2.05 -7.12
CA ASP A 520 -23.66 -2.99 -6.53
C ASP A 520 -23.05 -4.39 -6.45
N HIS A 521 -23.59 -5.24 -5.58
CA HIS A 521 -23.22 -6.65 -5.50
C HIS A 521 -24.38 -7.51 -5.00
N GLN A 522 -24.43 -8.77 -5.46
CA GLN A 522 -25.46 -9.71 -5.03
C GLN A 522 -24.93 -11.14 -4.97
N PHE A 523 -25.30 -11.86 -3.91
CA PHE A 523 -25.06 -13.30 -3.79
C PHE A 523 -26.24 -14.10 -4.34
N PHE A 524 -25.92 -15.19 -5.03
CA PHE A 524 -26.88 -16.14 -5.57
C PHE A 524 -26.55 -17.56 -5.11
N ALA A 525 -27.58 -18.33 -4.76
CA ALA A 525 -27.47 -19.77 -4.63
C ALA A 525 -27.52 -20.40 -6.01
N SER A 526 -26.59 -21.33 -6.32
CA SER A 526 -26.65 -22.06 -7.60
C SER A 526 -27.75 -23.12 -7.61
N GLU A 527 -28.16 -23.60 -6.44
CA GLU A 527 -29.25 -24.57 -6.25
C GLU A 527 -30.10 -24.16 -5.04
N GLY A 528 -31.41 -24.01 -5.23
CA GLY A 528 -32.33 -23.60 -4.16
C GLY A 528 -32.30 -22.10 -3.88
N SER A 529 -32.72 -21.70 -2.68
CA SER A 529 -32.88 -20.31 -2.26
C SER A 529 -31.86 -19.87 -1.21
N SER A 530 -30.81 -20.65 -0.96
CA SER A 530 -29.77 -20.31 0.02
C SER A 530 -28.46 -21.02 -0.27
N ILE A 531 -27.33 -20.40 0.09
CA ILE A 531 -26.02 -21.03 -0.04
C ILE A 531 -25.76 -21.87 1.23
N THR A 532 -25.75 -23.20 1.08
CA THR A 532 -25.56 -24.14 2.19
C THR A 532 -24.25 -24.93 2.05
N LEU A 533 -23.85 -25.61 3.12
CA LEU A 533 -22.69 -26.50 3.13
C LEU A 533 -22.79 -27.57 2.02
N GLY A 534 -21.71 -27.71 1.24
CA GLY A 534 -21.63 -28.65 0.12
C GLY A 534 -22.30 -28.18 -1.17
N LYS A 535 -22.71 -26.91 -1.27
CA LYS A 535 -23.37 -26.32 -2.45
C LYS A 535 -22.59 -25.14 -3.02
N ASN A 536 -22.89 -24.79 -4.26
CA ASN A 536 -22.28 -23.67 -4.97
C ASN A 536 -23.07 -22.37 -4.71
N GLY A 537 -22.33 -21.28 -4.58
CA GLY A 537 -22.82 -19.91 -4.57
C GLY A 537 -22.13 -19.10 -5.66
N LYS A 538 -22.69 -17.94 -5.98
CA LYS A 538 -22.13 -16.97 -6.93
C LYS A 538 -22.23 -15.58 -6.33
N LEU A 539 -21.18 -14.78 -6.49
CA LEU A 539 -21.18 -13.35 -6.21
C LEU A 539 -21.15 -12.60 -7.55
N THR A 540 -22.16 -11.80 -7.82
CA THR A 540 -22.15 -10.85 -8.94
C THR A 540 -21.78 -9.46 -8.42
N VAL A 541 -20.85 -8.78 -9.09
CA VAL A 541 -20.33 -7.46 -8.73
C VAL A 541 -20.48 -6.52 -9.93
N ALA A 542 -21.10 -5.36 -9.73
CA ALA A 542 -21.19 -4.28 -10.70
C ALA A 542 -20.03 -3.29 -10.46
N LEU A 543 -18.92 -3.47 -11.17
CA LEU A 543 -17.72 -2.65 -11.05
C LEU A 543 -17.83 -1.40 -11.94
N GLN A 544 -17.96 -0.22 -11.33
CA GLN A 544 -18.15 1.05 -12.04
C GLN A 544 -16.88 1.89 -12.07
N ASN A 545 -16.60 2.49 -13.22
CA ASN A 545 -15.66 3.61 -13.31
C ASN A 545 -16.39 4.94 -13.16
N PHE A 546 -16.19 5.64 -12.05
CA PHE A 546 -16.77 6.94 -11.75
C PHE A 546 -15.75 8.09 -11.89
N GLY A 547 -14.55 7.79 -12.39
CA GLY A 547 -13.55 8.81 -12.72
C GLY A 547 -13.78 9.42 -14.10
N THR A 548 -13.00 10.45 -14.42
CA THR A 548 -13.11 11.22 -15.67
C THR A 548 -12.29 10.61 -16.83
N GLN A 549 -11.44 9.62 -16.56
CA GLN A 549 -10.72 8.84 -17.58
C GLN A 549 -11.17 7.38 -17.64
N THR A 550 -10.94 6.71 -18.76
CA THR A 550 -11.23 5.27 -18.95
C THR A 550 -10.26 4.42 -18.14
N ALA A 551 -10.78 3.55 -17.26
CA ALA A 551 -9.98 2.53 -16.59
C ALA A 551 -9.63 1.43 -17.60
N ARG A 552 -8.34 1.10 -17.79
CA ARG A 552 -7.88 0.11 -18.77
C ARG A 552 -7.21 -1.07 -18.09
N LYS A 553 -7.35 -2.27 -18.67
CA LYS A 553 -6.86 -3.56 -18.15
C LYS A 553 -7.14 -3.70 -16.65
N VAL A 554 -8.40 -3.56 -16.29
CA VAL A 554 -8.86 -3.65 -14.91
C VAL A 554 -8.77 -5.12 -14.48
N LYS A 555 -7.81 -5.42 -13.62
CA LYS A 555 -7.58 -6.73 -13.03
C LYS A 555 -8.34 -6.83 -11.71
N VAL A 556 -9.18 -7.85 -11.60
CA VAL A 556 -10.07 -8.10 -10.47
C VAL A 556 -9.72 -9.46 -9.88
N ASN A 557 -9.26 -9.48 -8.64
CA ASN A 557 -8.85 -10.68 -7.92
C ASN A 557 -9.83 -10.98 -6.79
N PHE A 558 -10.27 -12.23 -6.70
CA PHE A 558 -11.15 -12.69 -5.64
C PHE A 558 -10.40 -13.60 -4.67
N THR A 559 -10.57 -13.38 -3.36
CA THR A 559 -10.01 -14.26 -2.33
C THR A 559 -11.14 -14.85 -1.48
N LEU A 560 -11.07 -16.17 -1.27
CA LEU A 560 -12.08 -16.95 -0.54
C LEU A 560 -11.55 -17.42 0.82
N PRO A 561 -12.43 -17.63 1.82
CA PRO A 561 -12.03 -18.11 3.13
C PRO A 561 -11.69 -19.61 3.10
N LYS A 562 -11.00 -20.09 4.13
CA LYS A 562 -10.66 -21.52 4.27
C LYS A 562 -11.91 -22.39 4.14
N ASN A 563 -11.80 -23.52 3.44
CA ASN A 563 -12.90 -24.44 3.15
C ASN A 563 -14.00 -23.87 2.21
N VAL A 564 -13.72 -22.79 1.50
CA VAL A 564 -14.52 -22.31 0.35
C VAL A 564 -13.60 -22.25 -0.88
N TYR A 565 -14.04 -22.83 -1.99
CA TYR A 565 -13.20 -23.05 -3.17
C TYR A 565 -13.79 -22.34 -4.37
N THR A 566 -12.96 -21.69 -5.20
CA THR A 566 -13.44 -21.06 -6.43
C THR A 566 -13.94 -22.13 -7.41
N THR A 567 -15.02 -21.84 -8.14
CA THR A 567 -15.44 -22.65 -9.29
C THR A 567 -15.04 -22.00 -10.62
N ASP A 568 -14.61 -20.74 -10.58
CA ASP A 568 -14.15 -19.94 -11.72
C ASP A 568 -12.65 -19.58 -11.59
N THR A 569 -12.13 -18.81 -12.55
CA THR A 569 -10.80 -18.24 -12.43
C THR A 569 -10.75 -17.22 -11.28
N PRO A 570 -9.72 -17.26 -10.41
CA PRO A 570 -9.61 -16.33 -9.28
C PRO A 570 -9.34 -14.88 -9.70
N GLU A 571 -8.97 -14.69 -10.97
CA GLU A 571 -8.70 -13.40 -11.61
C GLU A 571 -9.62 -13.20 -12.81
N ILE A 572 -10.23 -12.01 -12.91
CA ILE A 572 -11.00 -11.54 -14.06
C ILE A 572 -10.34 -10.27 -14.59
N ILE A 573 -10.16 -10.18 -15.91
CA ILE A 573 -9.60 -9.00 -16.58
C ILE A 573 -10.71 -8.35 -17.41
N VAL A 574 -10.93 -7.05 -17.16
CA VAL A 574 -11.80 -6.20 -17.99
C VAL A 574 -10.91 -5.27 -18.81
N ASP A 575 -10.98 -5.35 -20.14
CA ASP A 575 -10.11 -4.59 -21.05
C ASP A 575 -10.20 -3.09 -20.83
N SER A 576 -11.42 -2.58 -20.65
CA SER A 576 -11.66 -1.19 -20.28
C SER A 576 -13.04 -0.97 -19.68
N ILE A 577 -13.14 0.01 -18.79
CA ILE A 577 -14.40 0.54 -18.26
C ILE A 577 -14.37 2.05 -18.51
N ALA A 578 -15.20 2.56 -19.42
CA ALA A 578 -15.23 4.00 -19.73
C ALA A 578 -15.80 4.82 -18.55
N PRO A 579 -15.59 6.14 -18.49
CA PRO A 579 -16.21 7.01 -17.50
C PRO A 579 -17.73 6.81 -17.45
N GLY A 580 -18.26 6.49 -16.28
CA GLY A 580 -19.68 6.20 -16.02
C GLY A 580 -20.09 4.75 -16.28
N ASP A 581 -19.34 3.98 -17.07
CA ASP A 581 -19.68 2.60 -17.42
C ASP A 581 -19.49 1.63 -16.25
N VAL A 582 -20.21 0.50 -16.35
CA VAL A 582 -20.23 -0.57 -15.35
C VAL A 582 -19.88 -1.88 -16.04
N ALA A 583 -18.87 -2.58 -15.51
CA ALA A 583 -18.58 -3.97 -15.84
C ALA A 583 -19.23 -4.90 -14.82
N ILE A 584 -20.00 -5.88 -15.30
CA ILE A 584 -20.63 -6.88 -14.42
C ILE A 584 -19.74 -8.11 -14.38
N LEU A 585 -19.38 -8.54 -13.17
CA LEU A 585 -18.45 -9.62 -12.92
C LEU A 585 -19.15 -10.69 -12.09
N ASP A 586 -19.18 -11.91 -12.61
CA ASP A 586 -19.72 -13.07 -11.93
C ASP A 586 -18.57 -13.92 -11.39
N TYR A 587 -18.64 -14.26 -10.10
CA TYR A 587 -17.65 -15.07 -9.42
C TYR A 587 -18.28 -16.20 -8.60
N GLY A 588 -18.14 -17.44 -9.09
CA GLY A 588 -18.66 -18.65 -8.49
C GLY A 588 -17.71 -19.29 -7.46
N PHE A 589 -18.30 -19.87 -6.42
CA PHE A 589 -17.58 -20.58 -5.37
C PHE A 589 -18.38 -21.76 -4.80
N LEU A 590 -17.68 -22.76 -4.26
CA LEU A 590 -18.20 -23.95 -3.59
C LEU A 590 -17.89 -23.90 -2.10
N VAL A 591 -18.91 -24.08 -1.27
CA VAL A 591 -18.76 -24.14 0.19
C VAL A 591 -18.56 -25.59 0.63
N ASN A 592 -17.43 -25.93 1.23
CA ASN A 592 -17.16 -27.30 1.66
C ASN A 592 -17.98 -27.68 2.90
N LYS A 593 -18.29 -28.97 3.06
CA LYS A 593 -18.98 -29.50 4.24
C LYS A 593 -18.22 -29.31 5.57
N ARG A 594 -16.92 -29.03 5.51
CA ARG A 594 -16.05 -28.72 6.66
C ARG A 594 -15.94 -27.22 6.96
N PHE A 595 -16.69 -26.37 6.26
CA PHE A 595 -16.75 -24.95 6.58
C PHE A 595 -17.49 -24.77 7.92
N ASP A 596 -16.82 -24.14 8.87
CA ASP A 596 -17.24 -23.95 10.27
C ASP A 596 -17.60 -22.50 10.60
N GLY A 597 -17.49 -21.60 9.62
CA GLY A 597 -17.88 -20.20 9.76
C GLY A 597 -19.38 -19.97 9.53
N ASP A 598 -19.92 -18.96 10.20
CA ASP A 598 -21.33 -18.58 10.03
C ASP A 598 -21.60 -17.80 8.72
N SER A 599 -20.56 -17.25 8.08
CA SER A 599 -20.70 -16.45 6.86
C SER A 599 -19.51 -16.62 5.92
N ILE A 600 -19.79 -16.69 4.62
CA ILE A 600 -18.79 -16.76 3.56
C ILE A 600 -18.39 -15.34 3.19
N ALA A 601 -17.12 -14.98 3.38
CA ALA A 601 -16.57 -13.66 3.07
C ALA A 601 -15.72 -13.71 1.79
N VAL A 602 -16.21 -13.14 0.70
CA VAL A 602 -15.46 -13.01 -0.56
C VAL A 602 -14.77 -11.66 -0.60
N MET A 603 -13.44 -11.66 -0.62
CA MET A 603 -12.65 -10.44 -0.80
C MET A 603 -12.49 -10.15 -2.29
N LEU A 604 -12.64 -8.89 -2.67
CA LEU A 604 -12.48 -8.36 -4.02
C LEU A 604 -11.33 -7.33 -4.02
N ALA A 605 -10.33 -7.53 -4.87
CA ALA A 605 -9.23 -6.59 -5.08
C ALA A 605 -9.18 -6.16 -6.55
N VAL A 606 -9.39 -4.88 -6.83
CA VAL A 606 -9.39 -4.33 -8.19
C VAL A 606 -8.21 -3.39 -8.38
N THR A 607 -7.53 -3.52 -9.51
CA THR A 607 -6.44 -2.62 -9.93
C THR A 607 -6.55 -2.36 -11.42
N GLU A 608 -6.29 -1.14 -11.88
CA GLU A 608 -6.20 -0.83 -13.31
C GLU A 608 -4.74 -0.57 -13.76
N SER A 609 -4.50 -0.57 -15.07
CA SER A 609 -3.17 -0.55 -15.70
C SER A 609 -2.23 0.57 -15.25
N THR A 610 -2.76 1.74 -14.87
CA THR A 610 -2.00 2.90 -14.39
C THR A 610 -1.92 2.98 -12.87
N ARG A 611 -2.60 2.08 -12.16
CA ARG A 611 -2.74 2.00 -10.68
C ARG A 611 -3.19 3.29 -10.00
N SER A 612 -3.77 4.20 -10.77
CA SER A 612 -4.41 5.42 -10.30
C SER A 612 -5.75 5.12 -9.61
N ALA A 613 -6.42 4.02 -9.98
CA ALA A 613 -7.57 3.48 -9.27
C ALA A 613 -7.29 2.05 -8.74
N SER A 614 -7.50 1.87 -7.43
CA SER A 614 -7.52 0.55 -6.80
C SER A 614 -8.61 0.51 -5.73
N LEU A 615 -9.26 -0.63 -5.56
CA LEU A 615 -10.23 -0.85 -4.47
C LEU A 615 -10.05 -2.24 -3.88
N ASN A 616 -10.26 -2.36 -2.58
CA ASN A 616 -10.27 -3.62 -1.86
C ASN A 616 -11.53 -3.67 -1.00
N GLU A 617 -12.46 -4.57 -1.31
CA GLU A 617 -13.75 -4.69 -0.63
C GLU A 617 -14.00 -6.13 -0.20
N ALA A 618 -14.90 -6.34 0.77
CA ALA A 618 -15.23 -7.65 1.31
C ALA A 618 -16.75 -7.82 1.40
N TYR A 619 -17.28 -8.81 0.68
CA TYR A 619 -18.72 -9.10 0.68
C TYR A 619 -19.00 -10.38 1.45
N LYS A 620 -20.03 -10.37 2.29
CA LYS A 620 -20.37 -11.50 3.16
C LYS A 620 -21.80 -11.96 2.92
N VAL A 621 -21.99 -13.27 2.93
CA VAL A 621 -23.31 -13.91 2.94
C VAL A 621 -23.36 -14.96 4.04
N LYS A 622 -24.46 -15.01 4.81
CA LYS A 622 -24.60 -15.98 5.89
C LYS A 622 -24.97 -17.35 5.32
N VAL A 623 -24.36 -18.42 5.84
CA VAL A 623 -24.67 -19.78 5.38
C VAL A 623 -26.13 -20.10 5.72
N GLY A 624 -26.89 -20.54 4.71
CA GLY A 624 -28.33 -20.82 4.84
C GLY A 624 -29.25 -19.60 4.80
N GLU A 625 -28.71 -18.39 4.58
CA GLU A 625 -29.51 -17.18 4.37
C GLU A 625 -30.36 -17.28 3.10
N TYR A 626 -31.62 -16.85 3.19
CA TYR A 626 -32.52 -16.86 2.05
C TYR A 626 -32.11 -15.77 1.04
N LEU A 627 -31.69 -16.18 -0.14
CA LEU A 627 -31.35 -15.34 -1.28
C LEU A 627 -32.52 -15.36 -2.25
N SER A 628 -33.07 -14.18 -2.57
CA SER A 628 -34.20 -14.08 -3.49
C SER A 628 -33.81 -14.55 -4.89
N ALA A 629 -34.65 -15.40 -5.50
CA ALA A 629 -34.47 -15.86 -6.90
C ALA A 629 -34.83 -14.78 -7.95
N SER A 630 -35.41 -13.66 -7.51
CA SER A 630 -35.80 -12.54 -8.37
C SER A 630 -34.71 -11.46 -8.32
N ALA A 631 -33.90 -11.37 -9.37
CA ALA A 631 -32.96 -10.28 -9.58
C ALA A 631 -33.58 -9.22 -10.49
N SER A 632 -33.55 -7.95 -10.07
CA SER A 632 -33.59 -6.83 -11.00
C SER A 632 -32.33 -5.99 -10.77
N MET A 633 -31.25 -6.32 -11.49
CA MET A 633 -30.18 -5.35 -11.73
C MET A 633 -30.71 -4.34 -12.74
N ASN A 634 -31.07 -3.13 -12.27
CA ASN A 634 -31.48 -2.06 -13.17
C ASN A 634 -30.25 -1.47 -13.88
N LEU A 635 -29.95 -1.99 -15.07
CA LEU A 635 -28.94 -1.45 -15.98
C LEU A 635 -29.58 -0.45 -16.93
N SER A 636 -29.64 0.82 -16.54
CA SER A 636 -29.97 1.91 -17.46
C SER A 636 -28.75 2.22 -18.33
N GLY A 637 -28.52 1.42 -19.37
CA GLY A 637 -27.55 1.73 -20.43
C GLY A 637 -28.15 2.72 -21.43
N ASN A 638 -27.48 3.85 -21.65
CA ASN A 638 -27.81 4.73 -22.78
C ASN A 638 -26.90 4.39 -23.97
N VAL A 639 -27.51 3.79 -24.99
CA VAL A 639 -26.92 3.55 -26.31
C VAL A 639 -26.83 4.88 -27.07
N ALA A 640 -25.62 5.16 -27.56
CA ALA A 640 -25.14 6.18 -28.50
C ALA A 640 -26.13 7.21 -29.10
N ALA A 641 -25.74 8.49 -29.06
CA ALA A 641 -25.42 9.28 -30.26
C ALA A 641 -24.87 10.67 -29.89
N ARG A 642 -23.71 11.04 -30.46
CA ARG A 642 -23.19 12.41 -30.45
C ARG A 642 -24.23 13.39 -31.01
N LYS A 643 -24.49 14.47 -30.26
CA LYS A 643 -24.48 15.83 -30.80
C LYS A 643 -24.05 16.79 -29.69
N VAL A 644 -22.91 17.44 -29.94
CA VAL A 644 -22.36 18.50 -29.11
C VAL A 644 -23.36 19.65 -29.05
N ASN A 645 -23.78 20.00 -27.83
CA ASN A 645 -24.20 21.35 -27.49
C ASN A 645 -23.83 21.59 -26.03
N VAL A 646 -22.99 22.60 -25.81
CA VAL A 646 -22.53 23.05 -24.50
C VAL A 646 -23.74 23.64 -23.76
N LYS A 647 -24.31 22.84 -22.86
CA LYS A 647 -25.10 23.31 -21.72
C LYS A 647 -24.69 22.45 -20.53
N ASP A 648 -24.35 23.12 -19.45
CA ASP A 648 -23.90 22.55 -18.18
C ASP A 648 -24.67 21.26 -17.85
N PHE A 649 -23.96 20.14 -17.87
CA PHE A 649 -24.51 18.85 -17.48
C PHE A 649 -23.75 18.35 -16.25
N SER A 650 -24.44 18.37 -15.11
CA SER A 650 -24.04 17.78 -13.83
C SER A 650 -24.56 16.33 -13.78
N LEU A 651 -23.65 15.35 -13.70
CA LEU A 651 -23.99 13.94 -13.41
C LEU A 651 -24.09 13.74 -11.88
N GLY A 652 -24.98 14.49 -11.25
CA GLY A 652 -25.16 14.50 -9.79
C GLY A 652 -26.40 13.72 -9.35
N PHE A 653 -26.34 13.15 -8.15
CA PHE A 653 -27.47 12.78 -7.30
C PHE A 653 -28.83 13.40 -7.70
N LYS A 654 -29.79 12.58 -8.15
CA LYS A 654 -31.17 13.02 -8.43
C LYS A 654 -32.00 12.95 -7.15
N SER A 655 -32.20 14.09 -6.51
CA SER A 655 -33.23 14.28 -5.49
C SER A 655 -34.39 15.06 -6.09
N GLU A 656 -35.62 14.70 -5.74
CA GLU A 656 -36.81 15.51 -6.04
C GLU A 656 -36.68 16.94 -5.49
N LEU A 657 -35.84 17.15 -4.47
CA LEU A 657 -35.57 18.46 -3.88
C LEU A 657 -34.59 19.32 -4.70
N MET A 658 -34.00 18.77 -5.77
CA MET A 658 -33.20 19.53 -6.75
C MET A 658 -34.03 20.05 -7.93
N GLU A 659 -35.28 19.62 -8.03
CA GLU A 659 -36.26 20.21 -8.93
C GLU A 659 -36.80 21.51 -8.30
N ASP A 660 -36.93 22.56 -9.11
CA ASP A 660 -37.47 23.86 -8.72
C ASP A 660 -36.81 24.50 -7.47
N VAL A 661 -35.48 24.33 -7.31
CA VAL A 661 -34.74 24.98 -6.22
C VAL A 661 -34.91 26.52 -6.32
N PRO A 662 -35.37 27.18 -5.24
CA PRO A 662 -35.54 28.63 -5.21
C PRO A 662 -34.22 29.35 -5.52
N VAL A 663 -34.33 30.52 -6.16
CA VAL A 663 -33.18 31.31 -6.59
C VAL A 663 -33.23 32.67 -5.89
N GLY A 664 -32.24 32.95 -5.04
CA GLY A 664 -32.00 34.24 -4.42
C GLY A 664 -30.89 35.02 -5.12
N ALA A 665 -30.68 36.28 -4.73
CA ALA A 665 -29.54 37.05 -5.20
C ALA A 665 -28.21 36.59 -4.57
N VAL A 666 -27.08 36.91 -5.20
CA VAL A 666 -25.76 36.62 -4.63
C VAL A 666 -25.47 37.55 -3.45
N ASN A 667 -25.02 37.00 -2.33
CA ASN A 667 -24.54 37.74 -1.15
C ASN A 667 -23.05 37.42 -0.92
N ARG A 668 -22.18 38.39 -1.22
CA ARG A 668 -20.71 38.24 -1.16
C ARG A 668 -20.13 38.20 0.26
N HIS A 669 -20.98 38.37 1.28
CA HIS A 669 -20.61 38.28 2.69
C HIS A 669 -20.94 36.93 3.31
N ARG A 670 -21.40 35.94 2.52
CA ARG A 670 -21.75 34.62 3.01
C ARG A 670 -20.70 33.59 2.70
N TYR A 671 -20.29 32.86 3.73
CA TYR A 671 -19.28 31.80 3.63
C TYR A 671 -19.86 30.50 4.18
N ALA A 672 -19.64 29.39 3.48
CA ALA A 672 -20.20 28.11 3.86
C ALA A 672 -19.15 26.99 3.93
N LEU A 673 -19.16 26.23 5.03
CA LEU A 673 -18.46 24.96 5.17
C LEU A 673 -19.49 23.85 5.32
N ILE A 674 -19.43 22.86 4.44
CA ILE A 674 -20.37 21.75 4.37
C ILE A 674 -19.57 20.45 4.42
N ILE A 675 -19.77 19.65 5.45
CA ILE A 675 -19.06 18.38 5.67
C ILE A 675 -20.07 17.23 5.62
N GLY A 676 -19.79 16.23 4.80
CA GLY A 676 -20.60 15.02 4.68
C GLY A 676 -19.73 13.79 4.89
N ASN A 677 -19.78 13.19 6.07
CA ASN A 677 -18.98 12.01 6.41
C ASN A 677 -19.84 10.76 6.35
N GLU A 678 -19.64 9.97 5.30
CA GLU A 678 -20.38 8.74 5.01
C GLU A 678 -19.52 7.49 5.21
N ASP A 679 -18.26 7.51 4.76
CA ASP A 679 -17.37 6.34 4.78
C ASP A 679 -16.34 6.43 5.92
N TYR A 680 -16.58 5.68 6.99
CA TYR A 680 -15.71 5.56 8.17
C TYR A 680 -14.78 4.34 8.11
N SER A 681 -14.73 3.65 6.96
CA SER A 681 -14.01 2.37 6.79
C SER A 681 -12.48 2.49 6.92
N MET A 682 -11.93 3.71 6.90
CA MET A 682 -10.50 3.98 6.83
C MET A 682 -9.68 3.51 8.04
N THR A 683 -10.29 3.32 9.22
CA THR A 683 -9.60 2.79 10.40
C THR A 683 -9.62 1.24 10.48
N GLY A 684 -10.07 0.58 9.41
CA GLY A 684 -10.01 -0.86 9.23
C GLY A 684 -10.92 -1.63 10.17
N ALA A 685 -10.39 -2.63 10.89
CA ALA A 685 -11.19 -3.50 11.75
C ALA A 685 -11.88 -2.79 12.93
N ASN A 686 -11.44 -1.58 13.28
CA ASN A 686 -12.03 -0.75 14.33
C ASN A 686 -12.92 0.39 13.77
N ALA A 687 -13.20 0.38 12.47
CA ALA A 687 -14.02 1.38 11.80
C ALA A 687 -15.39 1.56 12.45
N GLU A 688 -15.80 2.83 12.55
CA GLU A 688 -17.19 3.13 12.82
C GLU A 688 -18.05 2.72 11.62
N ILE A 689 -19.33 2.50 11.88
CA ILE A 689 -20.28 2.10 10.85
C ILE A 689 -20.45 3.26 9.85
N ASN A 690 -20.54 3.00 8.55
CA ASN A 690 -20.81 4.06 7.58
C ASN A 690 -22.17 4.74 7.83
N VAL A 691 -22.27 6.03 7.48
CA VAL A 691 -23.50 6.85 7.62
C VAL A 691 -24.09 7.07 6.23
N PRO A 692 -25.08 6.25 5.81
CA PRO A 692 -25.57 6.31 4.44
C PRO A 692 -26.12 7.69 4.08
N TYR A 693 -25.78 8.14 2.87
CA TYR A 693 -26.23 9.39 2.27
C TYR A 693 -25.73 10.68 2.92
N ALA A 694 -24.79 10.64 3.87
CA ALA A 694 -24.23 11.86 4.45
C ALA A 694 -23.53 12.74 3.40
N VAL A 695 -22.94 12.14 2.36
CA VAL A 695 -22.38 12.92 1.23
C VAL A 695 -23.49 13.51 0.36
N ASN A 696 -24.58 12.77 0.12
CA ASN A 696 -25.73 13.28 -0.63
C ASN A 696 -26.41 14.47 0.08
N ASP A 697 -26.55 14.35 1.39
CA ASP A 697 -27.08 15.38 2.27
C ASP A 697 -26.26 16.68 2.13
N ALA A 698 -24.93 16.58 2.17
CA ALA A 698 -24.01 17.70 1.97
C ALA A 698 -24.12 18.32 0.57
N VAL A 699 -24.19 17.49 -0.48
CA VAL A 699 -24.35 17.97 -1.87
C VAL A 699 -25.69 18.69 -2.06
N LEU A 700 -26.78 18.17 -1.49
CA LEU A 700 -28.08 18.83 -1.56
C LEU A 700 -28.08 20.17 -0.83
N PHE A 701 -27.49 20.22 0.37
CA PHE A 701 -27.39 21.46 1.15
C PHE A 701 -26.56 22.53 0.43
N ARG A 702 -25.48 22.12 -0.26
CA ARG A 702 -24.66 23.01 -1.11
C ARG A 702 -25.52 23.73 -2.15
N GLU A 703 -26.39 23.01 -2.85
CA GLU A 703 -27.22 23.61 -3.90
C GLU A 703 -28.14 24.72 -3.35
N TYR A 704 -28.66 24.55 -2.13
CA TYR A 704 -29.47 25.58 -1.48
C TYR A 704 -28.62 26.75 -0.96
N CYS A 705 -27.39 26.49 -0.49
CA CYS A 705 -26.45 27.56 -0.16
C CYS A 705 -26.14 28.45 -1.37
N VAL A 706 -25.81 27.85 -2.51
CA VAL A 706 -25.45 28.60 -3.72
C VAL A 706 -26.69 29.29 -4.31
N ARG A 707 -27.76 28.52 -4.56
CA ARG A 707 -28.90 29.02 -5.32
C ARG A 707 -29.88 29.84 -4.49
N THR A 708 -30.22 29.38 -3.28
CA THR A 708 -31.23 30.05 -2.43
C THR A 708 -30.59 31.09 -1.52
N PHE A 709 -29.49 30.73 -0.84
CA PHE A 709 -28.84 31.61 0.14
C PHE A 709 -27.80 32.53 -0.52
N GLY A 710 -27.54 32.40 -1.81
CA GLY A 710 -26.68 33.31 -2.55
C GLY A 710 -25.20 33.25 -2.18
N VAL A 711 -24.72 32.13 -1.62
CA VAL A 711 -23.30 31.94 -1.32
C VAL A 711 -22.53 31.85 -2.64
N PRO A 712 -21.53 32.71 -2.91
CA PRO A 712 -20.70 32.60 -4.10
C PRO A 712 -19.97 31.25 -4.15
N ASP A 713 -19.82 30.66 -5.34
CA ASP A 713 -19.12 29.37 -5.52
C ASP A 713 -17.67 29.38 -4.98
N GLY A 714 -17.00 30.54 -4.99
CA GLY A 714 -15.66 30.71 -4.40
C GLY A 714 -15.63 30.84 -2.87
N GLN A 715 -16.78 31.00 -2.22
CA GLN A 715 -16.94 31.19 -0.77
C GLN A 715 -17.61 29.99 -0.09
N ILE A 716 -17.65 28.83 -0.77
CA ILE A 716 -18.22 27.59 -0.24
C ILE A 716 -17.21 26.45 -0.35
N LYS A 717 -17.08 25.66 0.73
CA LYS A 717 -16.28 24.44 0.77
C LYS A 717 -17.18 23.25 1.10
N VAL A 718 -17.15 22.24 0.23
CA VAL A 718 -17.84 20.97 0.45
C VAL A 718 -16.81 19.87 0.60
N VAL A 719 -16.84 19.17 1.73
CA VAL A 719 -15.81 18.21 2.12
C VAL A 719 -16.47 16.86 2.39
N PRO A 720 -16.48 15.95 1.41
CA PRO A 720 -16.95 14.59 1.63
C PRO A 720 -15.89 13.77 2.38
N ASN A 721 -16.33 12.93 3.32
CA ASN A 721 -15.49 12.01 4.09
C ASN A 721 -14.23 12.68 4.67
N ALA A 722 -14.44 13.78 5.40
CA ALA A 722 -13.38 14.60 5.96
C ALA A 722 -12.65 13.87 7.11
N THR A 723 -11.31 13.81 7.00
CA THR A 723 -10.42 13.38 8.10
C THR A 723 -10.31 14.47 9.16
N ALA A 724 -9.74 14.14 10.32
CA ALA A 724 -9.58 15.06 11.43
C ALA A 724 -8.80 16.31 11.01
N GLY A 725 -7.68 16.13 10.30
CA GLY A 725 -6.89 17.22 9.76
C GLY A 725 -7.69 18.12 8.82
N MET A 726 -8.45 17.53 7.89
CA MET A 726 -9.30 18.26 6.95
C MET A 726 -10.41 19.04 7.67
N MET A 727 -11.10 18.43 8.63
CA MET A 727 -12.18 19.11 9.36
C MET A 727 -11.65 20.35 10.12
N HIS A 728 -10.49 20.25 10.77
CA HIS A 728 -9.89 21.37 11.48
C HIS A 728 -9.40 22.47 10.52
N GLU A 729 -8.69 22.10 9.44
CA GLU A 729 -8.21 23.05 8.44
C GLU A 729 -9.35 23.85 7.80
N GLN A 730 -10.43 23.17 7.42
CA GLN A 730 -11.56 23.83 6.74
C GLN A 730 -12.39 24.67 7.72
N LEU A 731 -12.49 24.26 8.99
CA LEU A 731 -13.11 25.11 10.02
C LEU A 731 -12.26 26.37 10.27
N ASP A 732 -10.94 26.24 10.32
CA ASP A 732 -10.04 27.39 10.45
C ASP A 732 -10.14 28.32 9.24
N TRP A 733 -10.29 27.78 8.02
CA TRP A 733 -10.61 28.59 6.83
C TRP A 733 -11.90 29.41 7.02
N LEU A 734 -12.99 28.79 7.48
CA LEU A 734 -14.27 29.48 7.66
C LEU A 734 -14.15 30.61 8.70
N VAL A 735 -13.45 30.35 9.81
CA VAL A 735 -13.18 31.36 10.85
C VAL A 735 -12.26 32.48 10.35
N ASN A 736 -11.28 32.16 9.52
CA ASN A 736 -10.40 33.16 8.91
C ASN A 736 -11.16 34.08 7.94
N MET A 737 -12.18 33.59 7.24
CA MET A 737 -13.03 34.47 6.41
C MET A 737 -13.80 35.50 7.25
N ALA A 738 -14.26 35.11 8.44
CA ALA A 738 -14.88 36.05 9.38
C ALA A 738 -13.91 37.14 9.87
N SER A 739 -12.61 36.85 9.91
CA SER A 739 -11.61 37.83 10.35
C SER A 739 -11.42 39.01 9.38
N THR A 740 -11.75 38.80 8.10
CA THR A 740 -11.54 39.79 7.03
C THR A 740 -12.84 40.48 6.60
N ASP A 741 -14.00 40.01 7.07
CA ASP A 741 -15.31 40.55 6.73
C ASP A 741 -16.20 40.73 7.97
N PRO A 742 -16.32 41.96 8.53
CA PRO A 742 -17.18 42.23 9.68
C PRO A 742 -18.69 42.03 9.42
N GLN A 743 -19.10 41.93 8.14
CA GLN A 743 -20.49 41.64 7.76
C GLN A 743 -20.71 40.15 7.47
N ALA A 744 -19.70 39.30 7.73
CA ALA A 744 -19.75 37.89 7.42
C ALA A 744 -20.98 37.21 8.03
N GLU A 745 -21.60 36.36 7.22
CA GLU A 745 -22.60 35.39 7.63
C GLU A 745 -22.03 33.99 7.38
N LEU A 746 -21.77 33.24 8.44
CA LEU A 746 -21.14 31.92 8.36
C LEU A 746 -22.20 30.84 8.35
N ILE A 747 -22.07 29.86 7.47
CA ILE A 747 -22.93 28.67 7.41
C ILE A 747 -22.06 27.44 7.63
N PHE A 748 -22.36 26.67 8.66
CA PHE A 748 -21.70 25.40 8.93
C PHE A 748 -22.72 24.27 8.85
N TYR A 749 -22.47 23.29 7.99
CA TYR A 749 -23.30 22.11 7.84
C TYR A 749 -22.49 20.85 8.06
N TYR A 750 -23.04 19.90 8.82
CA TYR A 750 -22.43 18.59 9.03
C TYR A 750 -23.48 17.47 8.97
N SER A 751 -23.23 16.44 8.16
CA SER A 751 -23.93 15.15 8.21
C SER A 751 -22.92 14.02 8.45
N GLY A 752 -23.18 13.15 9.41
CA GLY A 752 -22.25 12.08 9.81
C GLY A 752 -22.54 11.54 11.21
N HIS A 753 -21.53 10.93 11.83
CA HIS A 753 -21.60 10.52 13.24
C HIS A 753 -21.27 11.67 14.18
N GLY A 754 -22.08 11.80 15.22
CA GLY A 754 -21.68 12.47 16.44
C GLY A 754 -21.52 11.43 17.54
N ASN A 755 -20.70 11.73 18.53
CA ASN A 755 -20.55 10.88 19.71
C ASN A 755 -20.16 11.74 20.92
N ASN A 756 -20.11 11.18 22.13
CA ASN A 756 -19.75 11.92 23.35
C ASN A 756 -18.49 11.35 24.00
N ASP A 757 -17.68 12.22 24.62
CA ASP A 757 -16.65 11.75 25.55
C ASP A 757 -17.33 11.09 26.77
N GLU A 758 -16.91 9.87 27.09
CA GLU A 758 -17.56 9.06 28.13
C GLU A 758 -17.48 9.68 29.53
N ALA A 759 -16.42 10.45 29.80
CA ALA A 759 -16.16 11.05 31.10
C ALA A 759 -16.84 12.42 31.24
N THR A 760 -16.68 13.30 30.25
CA THR A 760 -17.21 14.68 30.32
C THR A 760 -18.65 14.81 29.82
N LYS A 761 -19.13 13.82 29.05
CA LYS A 761 -20.39 13.86 28.29
C LYS A 761 -20.44 14.98 27.25
N GLU A 762 -19.28 15.50 26.85
CA GLU A 762 -19.17 16.53 25.84
C GLU A 762 -19.37 15.94 24.43
N PRO A 763 -20.23 16.52 23.58
CA PRO A 763 -20.50 16.03 22.23
C PRO A 763 -19.44 16.48 21.21
N TYR A 764 -19.09 15.56 20.30
CA TYR A 764 -18.12 15.75 19.21
C TYR A 764 -18.69 15.35 17.85
N LEU A 765 -18.29 16.06 16.80
CA LEU A 765 -18.42 15.66 15.40
C LEU A 765 -17.28 14.72 15.04
N LEU A 766 -17.59 13.55 14.48
CA LEU A 766 -16.60 12.50 14.26
C LEU A 766 -16.01 12.53 12.83
N PRO A 767 -14.69 12.68 12.68
CA PRO A 767 -13.99 12.50 11.40
C PRO A 767 -13.94 11.04 10.94
N VAL A 768 -13.74 10.81 9.63
CA VAL A 768 -13.75 9.44 9.08
C VAL A 768 -12.52 8.59 9.45
N ASP A 769 -11.43 9.22 9.88
CA ASP A 769 -10.18 8.61 10.33
C ASP A 769 -10.12 8.36 11.84
N ILE A 770 -11.18 8.70 12.57
CA ILE A 770 -11.22 8.63 14.03
C ILE A 770 -12.34 7.69 14.49
N THR A 771 -12.05 6.90 15.53
CA THR A 771 -13.02 6.02 16.18
C THR A 771 -13.51 6.65 17.49
N GLY A 772 -14.64 6.18 18.02
CA GLY A 772 -15.21 6.64 19.28
C GLY A 772 -14.27 6.51 20.48
N LYS A 773 -13.24 5.67 20.40
CA LYS A 773 -12.18 5.56 21.43
C LYS A 773 -11.27 6.78 21.49
N ASN A 774 -11.05 7.45 20.36
CA ASN A 774 -10.16 8.61 20.23
C ASN A 774 -10.94 9.89 19.90
N ILE A 775 -12.19 9.98 20.39
CA ILE A 775 -13.14 11.03 20.04
C ILE A 775 -12.62 12.47 20.23
N ARG A 776 -11.67 12.67 21.14
CA ARG A 776 -11.01 13.97 21.40
C ARG A 776 -10.24 14.54 20.22
N LEU A 777 -9.94 13.72 19.20
CA LEU A 777 -9.35 14.16 17.94
C LEU A 777 -10.40 14.69 16.93
N GLY A 778 -11.69 14.53 17.22
CA GLY A 778 -12.77 15.18 16.50
C GLY A 778 -13.01 16.63 16.98
N ILE A 779 -14.05 17.27 16.45
CA ILE A 779 -14.40 18.65 16.80
C ILE A 779 -15.49 18.64 17.86
N SER A 780 -15.20 19.14 19.07
CA SER A 780 -16.23 19.28 20.10
C SER A 780 -17.21 20.39 19.72
N LEU A 781 -18.50 20.24 20.05
CA LEU A 781 -19.48 21.30 19.76
C LEU A 781 -19.16 22.59 20.53
N SER A 782 -18.58 22.46 21.73
CA SER A 782 -18.13 23.64 22.49
C SER A 782 -17.00 24.38 21.76
N ASP A 783 -16.04 23.65 21.18
CA ASP A 783 -14.96 24.25 20.42
C ASP A 783 -15.47 24.86 19.10
N LEU A 784 -16.37 24.17 18.39
CA LEU A 784 -17.03 24.71 17.20
C LEU A 784 -17.71 26.05 17.49
N TYR A 785 -18.57 26.13 18.52
CA TYR A 785 -19.26 27.37 18.87
C TYR A 785 -18.31 28.47 19.31
N LYS A 786 -17.25 28.12 20.06
CA LYS A 786 -16.22 29.07 20.45
C LYS A 786 -15.46 29.63 19.24
N LYS A 787 -15.08 28.75 18.31
CA LYS A 787 -14.39 29.14 17.06
C LYS A 787 -15.25 30.05 16.19
N LEU A 788 -16.53 29.73 15.99
CA LEU A 788 -17.45 30.57 15.22
C LEU A 788 -17.70 31.94 15.87
N ALA A 789 -17.57 32.04 17.20
CA ALA A 789 -17.71 33.28 17.94
C ALA A 789 -16.40 34.08 18.10
N THR A 790 -15.29 33.64 17.45
CA THR A 790 -13.97 34.28 17.59
C THR A 790 -13.96 35.72 17.09
N TYR A 791 -14.66 35.98 15.98
CA TYR A 791 -14.76 37.30 15.35
C TYR A 791 -16.21 37.80 15.37
N PRO A 792 -16.44 39.13 15.44
CA PRO A 792 -17.78 39.68 15.27
C PRO A 792 -18.30 39.39 13.86
N VAL A 793 -19.39 38.63 13.79
CA VAL A 793 -20.08 38.29 12.54
C VAL A 793 -21.54 38.72 12.63
N LYS A 794 -22.18 38.92 11.47
CA LYS A 794 -23.61 39.22 11.42
C LYS A 794 -24.44 38.03 11.94
N GLY A 795 -24.01 36.81 11.61
CA GLY A 795 -24.60 35.59 12.15
C GLY A 795 -23.79 34.34 11.76
N ALA A 796 -23.78 33.34 12.63
CA ALA A 796 -23.25 32.01 12.36
C ALA A 796 -24.37 30.97 12.50
N TYR A 797 -24.66 30.24 11.42
CA TYR A 797 -25.78 29.32 11.32
C TYR A 797 -25.26 27.88 11.18
N VAL A 798 -25.54 27.05 12.18
CA VAL A 798 -25.03 25.68 12.30
C VAL A 798 -26.18 24.69 12.07
N PHE A 799 -25.98 23.71 11.19
CA PHE A 799 -26.94 22.66 10.89
C PHE A 799 -26.28 21.28 11.02
N LEU A 800 -26.76 20.46 11.96
CA LEU A 800 -26.14 19.18 12.31
C LEU A 800 -27.13 18.02 12.10
N ASP A 801 -26.83 17.15 11.13
CA ASP A 801 -27.53 15.88 10.90
C ASP A 801 -26.70 14.69 11.45
N ALA A 802 -26.57 14.65 12.77
CA ALA A 802 -25.74 13.70 13.51
C ALA A 802 -26.37 13.33 14.88
N CYS A 803 -26.11 12.10 15.35
CA CYS A 803 -26.54 11.65 16.68
C CYS A 803 -25.55 12.11 17.75
N PHE A 804 -26.00 12.57 18.93
CA PHE A 804 -25.11 12.86 20.06
C PHE A 804 -25.51 12.12 21.34
N SER A 805 -26.28 11.04 21.22
CA SER A 805 -26.75 10.25 22.36
C SER A 805 -25.88 9.02 22.66
N GLY A 806 -24.80 8.80 21.90
CA GLY A 806 -24.03 7.55 21.92
C GLY A 806 -24.64 6.41 21.08
N GLY A 807 -25.74 6.68 20.36
CA GLY A 807 -26.32 5.76 19.38
C GLY A 807 -25.84 6.04 17.95
N TYR A 808 -25.82 5.00 17.11
CA TYR A 808 -25.35 5.08 15.72
C TYR A 808 -26.45 5.56 14.75
N LYS A 809 -26.11 6.48 13.83
CA LYS A 809 -26.93 6.78 12.63
C LYS A 809 -26.76 5.63 11.63
N SER A 810 -27.58 4.58 11.73
CA SER A 810 -27.43 3.32 10.98
C SER A 810 -28.76 2.80 10.40
N ALA A 811 -28.66 2.07 9.27
CA ALA A 811 -29.77 1.39 8.60
C ALA A 811 -30.31 0.15 9.35
N ALA A 812 -29.49 -0.44 10.24
CA ALA A 812 -29.86 -1.66 10.96
C ALA A 812 -30.38 -1.35 12.39
N PRO A 813 -31.64 -1.69 12.74
CA PRO A 813 -32.26 -1.34 14.03
C PRO A 813 -31.51 -1.86 15.26
N LEU A 814 -30.98 -3.09 15.20
CA LEU A 814 -30.21 -3.72 16.28
C LEU A 814 -28.83 -3.08 16.51
N LEU A 815 -28.26 -2.44 15.49
CA LEU A 815 -26.96 -1.78 15.56
C LEU A 815 -27.09 -0.33 16.06
N ALA A 816 -28.17 0.37 15.72
CA ALA A 816 -28.52 1.67 16.30
C ALA A 816 -28.74 1.62 17.83
N GLN A 817 -28.95 0.42 18.39
CA GLN A 817 -29.13 0.16 19.83
C GLN A 817 -27.85 -0.30 20.56
N LYS A 818 -26.71 -0.51 19.87
CA LYS A 818 -25.50 -1.10 20.46
C LYS A 818 -24.66 -0.17 21.36
N GLY A 819 -25.18 1.01 21.72
CA GLY A 819 -24.51 1.97 22.60
C GLY A 819 -25.34 2.30 23.85
N VAL A 820 -24.68 2.58 24.97
CA VAL A 820 -25.35 3.15 26.15
C VAL A 820 -25.81 4.55 25.78
N ARG A 821 -27.14 4.77 25.80
CA ARG A 821 -27.70 6.08 25.52
C ARG A 821 -27.38 7.04 26.67
N VAL A 822 -26.81 8.19 26.33
CA VAL A 822 -26.45 9.23 27.30
C VAL A 822 -26.97 10.56 26.81
N VAL A 823 -27.51 11.37 27.72
CA VAL A 823 -27.89 12.75 27.42
C VAL A 823 -26.61 13.59 27.36
N PRO A 824 -26.26 14.19 26.19
CA PRO A 824 -25.04 14.99 26.05
C PRO A 824 -25.12 16.28 26.87
N LYS A 825 -23.98 16.70 27.43
CA LYS A 825 -23.83 18.00 28.09
C LYS A 825 -23.47 19.07 27.05
N VAL A 826 -24.48 19.53 26.30
CA VAL A 826 -24.29 20.50 25.23
C VAL A 826 -24.04 21.89 25.83
N GLY A 827 -22.94 22.54 25.45
CA GLY A 827 -22.68 23.95 25.77
C GLY A 827 -23.61 24.88 24.99
N LEU A 828 -23.88 26.08 25.53
CA LEU A 828 -24.67 27.09 24.83
C LEU A 828 -23.82 27.75 23.71
N PRO A 829 -24.38 28.02 22.53
CA PRO A 829 -23.73 28.83 21.51
C PRO A 829 -23.33 30.21 22.03
N GLN A 830 -22.26 30.79 21.49
CA GLN A 830 -21.72 32.10 21.87
C GLN A 830 -21.81 33.09 20.69
N GLY A 831 -21.67 34.39 20.97
CA GLY A 831 -21.76 35.42 19.92
C GLY A 831 -23.13 35.45 19.25
N ASN A 832 -23.18 35.72 17.94
CA ASN A 832 -24.39 35.61 17.13
C ASN A 832 -24.46 34.23 16.45
N THR A 833 -24.51 33.16 17.24
CA THR A 833 -24.56 31.78 16.74
C THR A 833 -25.92 31.15 16.99
N LEU A 834 -26.47 30.50 15.97
CA LEU A 834 -27.69 29.69 16.00
C LEU A 834 -27.37 28.28 15.52
N SER A 835 -27.79 27.27 16.27
CA SER A 835 -27.51 25.87 15.98
C SER A 835 -28.77 25.03 15.94
N PHE A 836 -28.95 24.28 14.86
CA PHE A 836 -29.99 23.29 14.70
C PHE A 836 -29.38 21.89 14.66
N SER A 837 -29.92 20.98 15.46
CA SER A 837 -29.51 19.57 15.46
C SER A 837 -30.68 18.65 15.16
N SER A 838 -30.38 17.53 14.53
CA SER A 838 -31.36 16.55 14.04
C SER A 838 -32.13 15.79 15.13
N SER A 839 -31.63 15.78 16.38
CA SER A 839 -32.19 15.03 17.50
C SER A 839 -31.80 15.66 18.84
N SER A 840 -32.60 15.42 19.88
CA SER A 840 -32.38 15.95 21.24
C SER A 840 -32.26 14.83 22.28
N GLY A 841 -31.67 15.15 23.44
CA GLY A 841 -31.56 14.23 24.57
C GLY A 841 -30.83 12.94 24.23
N ASP A 842 -31.47 11.80 24.51
CA ASP A 842 -30.95 10.45 24.29
C ASP A 842 -31.42 9.83 22.95
N GLN A 843 -32.03 10.62 22.07
CA GLN A 843 -32.59 10.19 20.79
C GLN A 843 -31.52 10.03 19.70
N THR A 844 -31.85 9.34 18.60
CA THR A 844 -30.94 9.08 17.47
C THR A 844 -31.49 9.64 16.17
N SER A 845 -30.63 10.22 15.34
CA SER A 845 -30.91 10.60 13.97
C SER A 845 -31.08 9.39 13.07
N SER A 846 -32.10 9.43 12.20
CA SER A 846 -32.46 8.33 11.30
C SER A 846 -32.18 8.67 9.84
N VAL A 847 -32.02 7.61 9.04
CA VAL A 847 -31.77 7.67 7.59
C VAL A 847 -33.08 7.41 6.83
N TYR A 848 -33.38 8.24 5.83
CA TYR A 848 -34.56 8.13 4.97
C TYR A 848 -34.21 7.48 3.63
N HIS A 849 -34.18 6.14 3.62
CA HIS A 849 -33.70 5.36 2.48
C HIS A 849 -34.46 5.59 1.18
N GLU A 850 -35.79 5.71 1.23
CA GLU A 850 -36.60 5.97 0.03
C GLU A 850 -36.17 7.25 -0.69
N LYS A 851 -35.82 8.29 0.08
CA LYS A 851 -35.40 9.59 -0.44
C LYS A 851 -33.88 9.71 -0.60
N LYS A 852 -33.10 8.73 -0.12
CA LYS A 852 -31.63 8.70 -0.15
C LYS A 852 -30.99 9.91 0.55
N GLN A 853 -31.53 10.28 1.72
CA GLN A 853 -31.07 11.38 2.59
C GLN A 853 -31.22 11.01 4.08
N GLY A 854 -30.68 11.83 4.98
CA GLY A 854 -31.11 11.89 6.38
C GLY A 854 -32.53 12.44 6.53
N TYR A 855 -33.31 11.94 7.50
CA TYR A 855 -34.67 12.46 7.75
C TYR A 855 -34.66 13.96 8.03
N TYR A 856 -33.70 14.44 8.83
CA TYR A 856 -33.58 15.85 9.17
C TYR A 856 -33.24 16.69 7.94
N THR A 857 -32.19 16.33 7.20
CA THR A 857 -31.78 17.08 5.99
C THR A 857 -32.87 17.12 4.93
N TYR A 858 -33.57 16.01 4.68
CA TYR A 858 -34.68 15.97 3.73
C TYR A 858 -35.78 16.99 4.10
N PHE A 859 -36.27 16.96 5.34
CA PHE A 859 -37.35 17.85 5.76
C PHE A 859 -36.91 19.31 5.92
N LEU A 860 -35.64 19.55 6.28
CA LEU A 860 -35.05 20.88 6.33
C LEU A 860 -35.09 21.52 4.92
N ILE A 861 -34.51 20.84 3.94
CA ILE A 861 -34.45 21.33 2.56
C ILE A 861 -35.85 21.43 1.94
N LYS A 862 -36.71 20.43 2.16
CA LYS A 862 -38.09 20.46 1.69
C LYS A 862 -38.84 21.66 2.26
N THR A 863 -38.66 22.00 3.53
CA THR A 863 -39.30 23.16 4.16
C THR A 863 -38.83 24.47 3.54
N ILE A 864 -37.53 24.61 3.26
CA ILE A 864 -36.96 25.78 2.57
C ILE A 864 -37.55 25.90 1.16
N ARG A 865 -37.56 24.79 0.41
CA ARG A 865 -38.11 24.73 -0.96
C ARG A 865 -39.58 25.11 -1.01
N ASP A 866 -40.40 24.49 -0.15
CA ASP A 866 -41.85 24.69 -0.13
C ASP A 866 -42.21 26.13 0.27
N ALA A 867 -41.36 26.80 1.06
CA ALA A 867 -41.47 28.23 1.38
C ALA A 867 -40.82 29.16 0.34
N LYS A 868 -40.28 28.61 -0.76
CA LYS A 868 -39.53 29.33 -1.80
C LYS A 868 -38.33 30.13 -1.24
N GLY A 869 -37.68 29.63 -0.20
CA GLY A 869 -36.60 30.34 0.51
C GLY A 869 -37.09 31.37 1.53
N ASN A 870 -38.31 31.89 1.37
CA ASN A 870 -38.84 32.99 2.16
C ASN A 870 -39.43 32.52 3.49
N ILE A 871 -38.56 32.10 4.41
CA ILE A 871 -38.95 31.55 5.71
C ILE A 871 -38.03 32.09 6.81
N SER A 872 -38.61 32.43 7.97
CA SER A 872 -37.81 32.84 9.13
C SER A 872 -37.15 31.64 9.81
N MET A 873 -36.07 31.86 10.55
CA MET A 873 -35.34 30.80 11.25
C MET A 873 -36.22 30.06 12.26
N LYS A 874 -37.10 30.79 12.98
CA LYS A 874 -38.07 30.17 13.89
C LYS A 874 -39.05 29.27 13.13
N GLU A 875 -39.61 29.77 12.03
CA GLU A 875 -40.58 29.01 11.25
C GLU A 875 -39.96 27.80 10.54
N LEU A 876 -38.71 27.94 10.07
CA LEU A 876 -37.93 26.84 9.50
C LEU A 876 -37.75 25.70 10.51
N PHE A 877 -37.41 26.03 11.76
CA PHE A 877 -37.30 25.06 12.83
C PHE A 877 -38.63 24.40 13.16
N ASP A 878 -39.67 25.20 13.44
CA ASP A 878 -40.97 24.70 13.87
C ASP A 878 -41.56 23.72 12.83
N ARG A 879 -41.49 24.08 11.54
CA ARG A 879 -41.98 23.25 10.43
C ARG A 879 -41.11 22.00 10.21
N THR A 880 -39.78 22.14 10.23
CA THR A 880 -38.85 21.00 10.07
C THR A 880 -39.01 20.01 11.21
N SER A 881 -39.05 20.49 12.45
CA SER A 881 -39.22 19.66 13.66
C SER A 881 -40.55 18.90 13.62
N ALA A 882 -41.66 19.57 13.30
CA ALA A 882 -42.96 18.92 13.17
C ALA A 882 -43.00 17.87 12.05
N ALA A 883 -42.29 18.09 10.94
CA ALA A 883 -42.24 17.13 9.84
C ALA A 883 -41.37 15.90 10.18
N VAL A 884 -40.18 16.10 10.77
CA VAL A 884 -39.30 15.02 11.22
C VAL A 884 -39.98 14.15 12.28
N LYS A 885 -40.60 14.76 13.29
CA LYS A 885 -41.34 14.03 14.35
C LYS A 885 -42.43 13.15 13.76
N ARG A 886 -43.26 13.69 12.86
CA ARG A 886 -44.33 12.94 12.21
C ARG A 886 -43.79 11.79 11.35
N ALA A 887 -42.77 12.05 10.54
CA ALA A 887 -42.25 11.05 9.62
C ALA A 887 -41.51 9.91 10.32
N THR A 888 -40.74 10.22 11.38
CA THR A 888 -40.01 9.19 12.14
C THR A 888 -40.92 8.37 13.06
N ALA A 889 -42.03 8.95 13.55
CA ALA A 889 -43.04 8.19 14.28
C ALA A 889 -43.69 7.07 13.45
N LEU A 890 -43.78 7.23 12.11
CA LEU A 890 -44.31 6.20 11.22
C LEU A 890 -43.41 4.96 11.09
N ILE A 891 -42.15 5.07 11.53
CA ILE A 891 -41.20 3.96 11.58
C ILE A 891 -40.84 3.57 13.02
N ASP A 892 -41.73 3.87 13.97
CA ASP A 892 -41.58 3.59 15.41
C ASP A 892 -40.29 4.16 16.03
N LYS A 893 -39.82 5.31 15.52
CA LYS A 893 -38.67 6.04 16.07
C LYS A 893 -39.08 7.41 16.56
N ILE A 894 -38.47 7.82 17.68
CA ILE A 894 -38.59 9.18 18.20
C ILE A 894 -37.34 9.95 17.78
N GLN A 895 -37.53 10.97 16.95
CA GLN A 895 -36.49 11.92 16.57
C GLN A 895 -37.05 13.34 16.64
N GLU A 896 -36.58 14.12 17.60
CA GLU A 896 -37.00 15.50 17.82
C GLU A 896 -35.83 16.46 17.60
N PRO A 897 -35.84 17.21 16.47
CA PRO A 897 -34.84 18.24 16.24
C PRO A 897 -34.82 19.31 17.33
N GLN A 898 -33.64 19.88 17.59
CA GLN A 898 -33.42 20.92 18.58
C GLN A 898 -32.90 22.20 17.91
N CYS A 899 -33.27 23.35 18.48
CA CYS A 899 -32.72 24.66 18.15
C CYS A 899 -32.08 25.27 19.40
N MET A 900 -30.87 25.79 19.26
CA MET A 900 -30.14 26.50 20.31
C MET A 900 -29.64 27.82 19.75
N ALA A 901 -30.11 28.94 20.30
CA ALA A 901 -29.58 30.26 20.01
C ALA A 901 -28.63 30.70 21.13
N SER A 902 -27.64 31.53 20.78
CA SER A 902 -26.87 32.24 21.78
C SER A 902 -27.79 33.09 22.69
N PRO A 903 -27.64 33.01 24.03
CA PRO A 903 -28.50 33.77 24.95
C PRO A 903 -28.46 35.28 24.77
N THR A 904 -27.40 35.79 24.12
CA THR A 904 -27.20 37.22 23.88
C THR A 904 -27.77 37.69 22.54
N TRP A 905 -28.20 36.79 21.66
CA TRP A 905 -28.74 37.15 20.35
C TRP A 905 -30.25 37.33 20.42
N ILE A 906 -30.71 38.58 20.33
CA ILE A 906 -32.13 38.94 20.29
C ILE A 906 -32.56 39.11 18.82
N GLY A 907 -33.74 38.59 18.45
CA GLY A 907 -34.32 38.76 17.11
C GLY A 907 -33.81 37.75 16.06
N TRP A 908 -33.15 36.67 16.49
CA TRP A 908 -32.73 35.60 15.60
C TRP A 908 -33.92 34.90 14.93
N GLU A 909 -35.09 34.94 15.57
CA GLU A 909 -36.33 34.28 15.17
C GLU A 909 -36.82 34.73 13.79
N ASP A 910 -36.62 36.02 13.47
CA ASP A 910 -37.13 36.69 12.27
C ASP A 910 -36.14 36.68 11.10
N ILE A 911 -34.91 36.18 11.31
CA ILE A 911 -33.87 36.12 10.29
C ILE A 911 -34.29 35.19 9.16
N LYS A 912 -34.02 35.58 7.91
CA LYS A 912 -34.25 34.77 6.71
C LYS A 912 -32.92 34.48 6.01
N LEU A 913 -32.73 33.24 5.60
CA LEU A 913 -31.54 32.82 4.85
C LEU A 913 -31.67 33.05 3.34
N GLU A 914 -32.87 33.28 2.79
CA GLU A 914 -32.97 33.73 1.40
C GLU A 914 -32.30 35.09 1.23
N THR A 915 -31.52 35.24 0.15
CA THR A 915 -31.08 36.57 -0.28
C THR A 915 -32.15 37.15 -1.21
N PRO A 916 -32.82 38.25 -0.84
CA PRO A 916 -33.88 38.82 -1.66
C PRO A 916 -33.36 39.20 -3.06
N VAL A 917 -34.09 38.83 -4.10
CA VAL A 917 -33.81 39.29 -5.46
C VAL A 917 -34.13 40.79 -5.52
N VAL A 918 -33.12 41.63 -5.73
CA VAL A 918 -33.34 43.08 -5.92
C VAL A 918 -34.06 43.26 -7.25
N THR A 919 -35.37 43.50 -7.21
CA THR A 919 -36.08 44.08 -8.35
C THR A 919 -35.57 45.50 -8.56
N PRO A 920 -35.17 45.87 -9.79
CA PRO A 920 -34.69 47.23 -10.09
C PRO A 920 -35.74 48.31 -9.81
#